data_AF-A0A1Y2CAC3-F1
#
_entry.id   AF-A0A1Y2CAC3-F1
#
_cell.length_a   1.000
_cell.length_b   1.000
_cell.length_c   1.000
_cell.angle_alpha   90.00
_cell.angle_beta   90.00
_cell.angle_gamma   90.00
#
_symmetry.space_group_name_H-M   'P 1'
#
loop_
_entity.id
_entity.type
_entity.pdbx_description
1 polymer ?
#
loop_
_entity_poly.entity_id
_entity_poly.type
_entity_poly.pdbx_seq_one_letter_code
_entity_poly.pdbx_strand_id
1 'polypeptide(L)'
;MSADPILTTTFANTFSTWGTGYENTANEWIARKLQYNSANEITVWVLESPSNLLLAHAETQTDKGWTKNSVDPIKVASIGSVFVPEELRGTGHGKKLVQALVSELKKEGYKAVVLMAGGADSTYYSRFGFKQSPYTLMALEVVPRGASTSSTLKAHSMTLSDLERICQTDSLSLKSLVDAGTSPSTFALIPSLERLLKVRNTYLTFGNAPVPEHEQSKAFGVFLNESNFITFAHFYRNKRLCLTRFTATTNENAVALLDAAKQEAEACGFEWIYLWLGDSETNGLLGQASRESGFVVREWFDEPMYQLLDDDFAGQEPEWIGNQRYVTTTMWLLMEGRHGLLLFLSCLLLFGNYYAFDNPAALNRQLMIHMGRDYDSWQYELGLIYIIYSFPNMFLPYFGGLLVDKLGMQVFIVYSTFGFLGQVLFSVGIHYKNIWVMLVGRFLFGVGGESLVVVQGCLMAASFEGEELAFALGLNLCVSRLGSVVNAVLSPVLDKQWGVEAAVAGGTAACLISFLSSLILYAILPESAKRRVIVSANTDGLEASSPETLFPVEVQRNTWDPEDSDLITTNSDVSCRNGSLQRRHFRSSSEAISIVPNETTPLLFVPSEPPLVYGFCNAFSQFPLPFWILCLMYVVFYGTAWCFNNTASDFLQSKWYANDTITAGLVMSIPDSTSSVLVVLCGYFLDSTRSGTTLLILSFTAITLVHILLGFTNLNPVPSLIVLGLAYSINPVVIWPSVAVVIQRQERSSRVASSPDTVVNEDVEGESILGAAYGVCTSALNVALTIIPLVAAWIRVESGGGWLGVECFYGGLAGIGLAGAIGLWWMDGLKDRRVDEEVEF
;
A
#
# COMPACT_ATOMS: atom_id res chain seq x y z
N MET A 1 -37.77 -13.49 4.48
CA MET A 1 -36.89 -14.23 5.41
C MET A 1 -35.82 -13.26 5.87
N SER A 2 -35.81 -12.89 7.16
CA SER A 2 -34.73 -12.08 7.72
C SER A 2 -33.44 -12.91 7.65
N ALA A 3 -32.43 -12.44 6.91
CA ALA A 3 -31.12 -13.07 6.89
C ALA A 3 -30.58 -13.17 8.33
N ASP A 4 -30.03 -14.32 8.70
CA ASP A 4 -29.41 -14.53 10.00
C ASP A 4 -28.30 -13.47 10.19
N PRO A 5 -28.24 -12.74 11.32
CA PRO A 5 -27.19 -11.77 11.61
C PRO A 5 -25.77 -12.34 11.40
N ILE A 6 -25.58 -13.64 11.64
CA ILE A 6 -24.33 -14.37 11.45
C ILE A 6 -23.94 -14.41 9.97
N LEU A 7 -24.89 -14.69 9.08
CA LEU A 7 -24.66 -14.71 7.63
C LEU A 7 -24.34 -13.31 7.08
N THR A 8 -24.93 -12.28 7.68
CA THR A 8 -24.69 -10.88 7.28
C THR A 8 -23.27 -10.42 7.65
N THR A 9 -22.70 -10.99 8.72
CA THR A 9 -21.30 -10.75 9.15
C THR A 9 -20.27 -11.62 8.41
N THR A 10 -20.69 -12.74 7.81
CA THR A 10 -19.84 -13.72 7.13
C THR A 10 -19.16 -13.17 5.86
N PHE A 11 -19.83 -12.25 5.15
CA PHE A 11 -19.33 -11.73 3.87
C PHE A 11 -18.20 -10.67 3.99
N ALA A 12 -17.74 -10.37 5.20
CA ALA A 12 -16.64 -9.44 5.46
C ALA A 12 -15.54 -10.11 6.29
N ASN A 13 -14.39 -10.39 5.65
CA ASN A 13 -13.05 -10.65 6.22
C ASN A 13 -12.53 -12.09 6.26
N THR A 14 -11.32 -12.27 5.73
CA THR A 14 -10.50 -13.48 5.84
C THR A 14 -9.02 -13.11 6.11
N PHE A 15 -8.54 -13.59 7.26
CA PHE A 15 -7.16 -13.82 7.76
C PHE A 15 -6.18 -12.65 8.11
N SER A 16 -5.75 -12.63 9.38
CA SER A 16 -4.33 -12.46 9.77
C SER A 16 -4.05 -13.24 11.07
N THR A 17 -3.26 -14.32 10.93
CA THR A 17 -2.66 -15.16 11.99
C THR A 17 -3.61 -15.82 13.01
N TRP A 18 -3.75 -17.14 12.92
CA TRP A 18 -4.30 -17.95 14.02
C TRP A 18 -3.11 -18.34 14.88
N GLY A 19 -3.01 -17.76 16.08
CA GLY A 19 -1.82 -17.85 16.89
C GLY A 19 -1.50 -19.25 17.41
N THR A 20 -0.34 -19.34 18.07
CA THR A 20 0.32 -20.58 18.48
C THR A 20 -0.19 -21.14 19.81
N GLY A 21 -0.89 -20.34 20.60
CA GLY A 21 -1.37 -20.73 21.93
C GLY A 21 -2.87 -21.01 21.94
N TYR A 22 -3.23 -22.26 22.19
CA TYR A 22 -4.58 -22.61 22.63
C TYR A 22 -4.49 -23.19 24.04
N GLU A 23 -4.90 -22.44 25.06
CA GLU A 23 -5.17 -22.98 26.38
C GLU A 23 -6.56 -23.62 26.36
N ASN A 24 -6.56 -24.94 26.46
CA ASN A 24 -7.73 -25.79 26.38
C ASN A 24 -8.70 -25.45 27.52
N THR A 25 -9.79 -24.71 27.25
CA THR A 25 -10.93 -24.70 28.17
C THR A 25 -11.88 -25.83 27.78
N ALA A 26 -12.15 -26.73 28.72
CA ALA A 26 -12.77 -28.04 28.50
C ALA A 26 -14.24 -28.02 28.00
N ASN A 27 -14.81 -26.85 27.66
CA ASN A 27 -16.25 -26.67 27.46
C ASN A 27 -16.65 -26.06 26.10
N GLU A 28 -15.75 -25.97 25.12
CA GLU A 28 -16.06 -25.47 23.76
C GLU A 28 -16.31 -26.63 22.77
N TRP A 29 -17.40 -26.56 22.00
CA TRP A 29 -17.86 -27.63 21.09
C TRP A 29 -18.26 -27.03 19.72
N ILE A 30 -18.19 -27.80 18.63
CA ILE A 30 -18.89 -27.44 17.38
C ILE A 30 -20.38 -27.43 17.70
N ALA A 31 -20.98 -26.25 17.76
CA ALA A 31 -22.29 -26.08 18.38
C ALA A 31 -23.43 -26.20 17.37
N ARG A 32 -23.22 -25.88 16.08
CA ARG A 32 -24.30 -25.89 15.07
C ARG A 32 -23.83 -26.23 13.65
N LYS A 33 -24.64 -27.08 13.00
CA LYS A 33 -24.67 -27.36 11.56
C LYS A 33 -25.91 -26.69 10.98
N LEU A 34 -25.75 -25.64 10.19
CA LEU A 34 -26.87 -24.93 9.54
C LEU A 34 -26.85 -25.22 8.04
N GLN A 35 -27.93 -25.82 7.53
CA GLN A 35 -28.14 -26.06 6.09
C GLN A 35 -28.90 -24.88 5.49
N TYR A 36 -28.30 -24.21 4.52
CA TYR A 36 -28.77 -22.89 4.06
C TYR A 36 -29.79 -22.92 2.90
N ASN A 37 -29.89 -24.02 2.15
CA ASN A 37 -30.78 -24.11 0.99
C ASN A 37 -31.61 -25.40 1.03
N SER A 38 -32.79 -25.40 0.39
CA SER A 38 -33.67 -26.57 0.21
C SER A 38 -33.00 -27.74 -0.53
N ALA A 39 -31.86 -27.51 -1.19
CA ALA A 39 -31.01 -28.52 -1.80
C ALA A 39 -29.88 -29.08 -0.88
N ASN A 40 -29.72 -28.57 0.36
CA ASN A 40 -28.78 -29.07 1.39
C ASN A 40 -27.27 -29.04 1.04
N GLU A 41 -26.82 -28.23 0.09
CA GLU A 41 -25.45 -28.34 -0.46
C GLU A 41 -24.35 -27.51 0.23
N ILE A 42 -24.72 -26.41 0.90
CA ILE A 42 -23.80 -25.61 1.72
C ILE A 42 -24.13 -25.87 3.18
N THR A 43 -23.09 -26.22 3.94
CA THR A 43 -23.15 -26.41 5.38
C THR A 43 -22.28 -25.36 6.05
N VAL A 44 -22.89 -24.58 6.95
CA VAL A 44 -22.16 -23.66 7.82
C VAL A 44 -21.87 -24.37 9.14
N TRP A 45 -20.60 -24.34 9.54
CA TRP A 45 -20.07 -24.93 10.76
C TRP A 45 -19.68 -23.83 11.71
N VAL A 46 -20.18 -23.89 12.94
CA VAL A 46 -19.96 -22.84 13.93
C VAL A 46 -19.30 -23.42 15.18
N LEU A 47 -18.23 -22.77 15.62
CA LEU A 47 -17.65 -22.93 16.94
C LEU A 47 -18.23 -21.87 17.86
N GLU A 48 -18.87 -22.30 18.96
CA GLU A 48 -19.50 -21.39 19.92
C GLU A 48 -18.99 -21.69 21.35
N SER A 49 -19.02 -20.66 22.20
CA SER A 49 -18.83 -20.80 23.64
C SER A 49 -20.11 -21.35 24.32
N PRO A 50 -20.04 -21.84 25.58
CA PRO A 50 -21.22 -22.21 26.37
C PRO A 50 -22.28 -21.10 26.52
N SER A 51 -21.89 -19.84 26.31
CA SER A 51 -22.75 -18.66 26.32
C SER A 51 -23.36 -18.31 24.95
N ASN A 52 -23.26 -19.18 23.95
CA ASN A 52 -23.68 -18.95 22.55
C ASN A 52 -22.97 -17.75 21.87
N LEU A 53 -21.74 -17.44 22.28
CA LEU A 53 -20.90 -16.47 21.56
C LEU A 53 -20.24 -17.17 20.37
N LEU A 54 -20.34 -16.59 19.17
CA LEU A 54 -19.63 -17.04 17.98
C LEU A 54 -18.11 -16.89 18.18
N LEU A 55 -17.39 -18.01 18.14
CA LEU A 55 -15.92 -18.03 18.29
C LEU A 55 -15.20 -18.15 16.94
N ALA A 56 -15.74 -18.96 16.04
CA ALA A 56 -15.28 -19.12 14.65
C ALA A 56 -16.39 -19.75 13.81
N HIS A 57 -16.37 -19.57 12.49
CA HIS A 57 -17.21 -20.36 11.59
C HIS A 57 -16.50 -20.70 10.27
N ALA A 58 -16.99 -21.72 9.59
CA ALA A 58 -16.48 -22.17 8.30
C ALA A 58 -17.63 -22.65 7.43
N GLU A 59 -17.51 -22.44 6.12
CA GLU A 59 -18.46 -22.97 5.15
C GLU A 59 -17.87 -24.17 4.45
N THR A 60 -18.68 -25.22 4.28
CA THR A 60 -18.31 -26.35 3.42
C THR A 60 -19.38 -26.62 2.39
N GLN A 61 -18.93 -26.99 1.21
CA GLN A 61 -19.77 -27.53 0.16
C GLN A 61 -19.51 -29.02 -0.01
N THR A 62 -20.58 -29.77 -0.24
CA THR A 62 -20.47 -31.17 -0.63
C THR A 62 -20.35 -31.29 -2.13
N ASP A 63 -19.33 -31.99 -2.59
CA ASP A 63 -19.05 -32.30 -3.98
C ASP A 63 -18.84 -33.80 -4.17
N LYS A 64 -18.77 -34.23 -5.43
CA LYS A 64 -18.36 -35.58 -5.82
C LYS A 64 -17.05 -35.52 -6.59
N GLY A 65 -16.23 -36.54 -6.44
CA GLY A 65 -14.97 -36.64 -7.17
C GLY A 65 -14.58 -38.07 -7.51
N TRP A 66 -13.59 -38.18 -8.37
CA TRP A 66 -12.95 -39.43 -8.74
C TRP A 66 -11.62 -39.56 -8.02
N THR A 67 -11.34 -40.73 -7.45
CA THR A 67 -9.98 -41.11 -7.05
C THR A 67 -9.54 -42.30 -7.90
N LYS A 68 -8.23 -42.52 -7.96
CA LYS A 68 -7.70 -43.71 -8.62
C LYS A 68 -8.31 -44.98 -8.01
N ASN A 69 -8.68 -45.93 -8.88
CA ASN A 69 -9.31 -47.21 -8.51
C ASN A 69 -10.69 -47.12 -7.83
N SER A 70 -11.31 -45.94 -7.71
CA SER A 70 -12.70 -45.86 -7.22
C SER A 70 -13.66 -46.35 -8.32
N VAL A 71 -14.56 -47.27 -7.98
CA VAL A 71 -15.63 -47.73 -8.88
C VAL A 71 -16.75 -46.68 -8.94
N ASP A 72 -17.10 -46.12 -7.79
CA ASP A 72 -18.12 -45.09 -7.64
C ASP A 72 -17.49 -43.72 -7.29
N PRO A 73 -18.19 -42.60 -7.60
CA PRO A 73 -17.80 -41.27 -7.14
C PRO A 73 -17.66 -41.20 -5.62
N ILE A 74 -16.56 -40.63 -5.14
CA ILE A 74 -16.34 -40.38 -3.72
C ILE A 74 -16.98 -39.07 -3.28
N LYS A 75 -17.32 -38.97 -1.99
CA LYS A 75 -17.82 -37.74 -1.37
C LYS A 75 -16.66 -36.84 -0.98
N VAL A 76 -16.73 -35.58 -1.40
CA VAL A 76 -15.66 -34.58 -1.25
C VAL A 76 -16.23 -33.36 -0.57
N ALA A 77 -15.50 -32.78 0.38
CA ALA A 77 -15.88 -31.54 1.04
C ALA A 77 -14.94 -30.43 0.58
N SER A 78 -15.50 -29.37 0.02
CA SER A 78 -14.77 -28.15 -0.30
C SER A 78 -15.01 -27.15 0.82
N ILE A 79 -13.98 -26.81 1.59
CA ILE A 79 -14.02 -25.75 2.60
C ILE A 79 -13.78 -24.42 1.90
N GLY A 80 -14.67 -23.47 2.17
CA GLY A 80 -14.60 -22.12 1.65
C GLY A 80 -13.78 -21.17 2.51
N SER A 81 -14.42 -20.15 3.07
CA SER A 81 -13.77 -19.26 4.04
C SER A 81 -13.87 -19.81 5.46
N VAL A 82 -12.83 -19.55 6.25
CA VAL A 82 -12.86 -19.74 7.70
C VAL A 82 -12.76 -18.36 8.36
N PHE A 83 -13.79 -18.01 9.12
CA PHE A 83 -13.91 -16.70 9.76
C PHE A 83 -13.70 -16.79 11.27
N VAL A 84 -13.09 -15.74 11.81
CA VAL A 84 -12.95 -15.48 13.25
C VAL A 84 -13.27 -14.03 13.52
N PRO A 85 -14.12 -13.75 14.53
CA PRO A 85 -14.31 -12.39 15.03
C PRO A 85 -12.97 -11.72 15.30
N GLU A 86 -12.85 -10.45 14.93
CA GLU A 86 -11.57 -9.74 14.99
C GLU A 86 -10.89 -9.81 16.36
N GLU A 87 -11.67 -9.67 17.44
CA GLU A 87 -11.25 -9.78 18.84
C GLU A 87 -10.70 -11.15 19.26
N LEU A 88 -10.98 -12.21 18.48
CA LEU A 88 -10.53 -13.58 18.73
C LEU A 88 -9.46 -14.04 17.74
N ARG A 89 -8.98 -13.17 16.82
CA ARG A 89 -7.86 -13.54 15.93
C ARG A 89 -6.59 -13.75 16.77
N GLY A 90 -5.68 -14.62 16.33
CA GLY A 90 -4.48 -14.95 17.13
C GLY A 90 -4.69 -15.94 18.29
N THR A 91 -5.93 -16.31 18.64
CA THR A 91 -6.22 -17.14 19.83
C THR A 91 -6.34 -18.65 19.55
N GLY A 92 -6.16 -19.08 18.30
CA GLY A 92 -6.22 -20.50 17.91
C GLY A 92 -7.63 -21.10 17.69
N HIS A 93 -8.71 -20.33 17.87
CA HIS A 93 -10.10 -20.85 17.82
C HIS A 93 -10.51 -21.60 16.55
N GLY A 94 -9.87 -21.41 15.42
CA GLY A 94 -10.25 -22.12 14.20
C GLY A 94 -9.13 -22.74 13.44
N LYS A 95 -7.94 -22.75 14.05
CA LYS A 95 -7.22 -24.01 14.13
C LYS A 95 -8.14 -25.08 14.73
N LYS A 96 -8.78 -24.81 15.88
CA LYS A 96 -9.69 -25.75 16.54
C LYS A 96 -10.93 -26.09 15.70
N LEU A 97 -11.62 -25.08 15.15
CA LEU A 97 -12.71 -25.27 14.18
C LEU A 97 -12.28 -26.14 12.99
N VAL A 98 -11.17 -25.84 12.30
CA VAL A 98 -10.73 -26.65 11.15
C VAL A 98 -10.41 -28.09 11.55
N GLN A 99 -9.74 -28.32 12.69
CA GLN A 99 -9.45 -29.66 13.19
C GLN A 99 -10.73 -30.44 13.52
N ALA A 100 -11.67 -29.80 14.21
CA ALA A 100 -12.93 -30.42 14.58
C ALA A 100 -13.82 -30.65 13.35
N LEU A 101 -13.82 -29.71 12.39
CA LEU A 101 -14.50 -29.81 11.10
C LEU A 101 -13.99 -31.00 10.30
N VAL A 102 -12.68 -31.12 10.10
CA VAL A 102 -12.05 -32.24 9.39
C VAL A 102 -12.41 -33.56 10.06
N SER A 103 -12.35 -33.63 11.39
CA SER A 103 -12.74 -34.84 12.13
C SER A 103 -14.20 -35.21 11.89
N GLU A 104 -15.11 -34.23 11.82
CA GLU A 104 -16.53 -34.48 11.63
C GLU A 104 -16.85 -34.86 10.19
N LEU A 105 -16.22 -34.23 9.20
CA LEU A 105 -16.32 -34.60 7.79
C LEU A 105 -15.84 -36.05 7.57
N LYS A 106 -14.74 -36.47 8.21
CA LYS A 106 -14.31 -37.88 8.14
C LYS A 106 -15.38 -38.84 8.69
N LYS A 107 -16.04 -38.51 9.81
CA LYS A 107 -17.15 -39.32 10.35
C LYS A 107 -18.36 -39.36 9.43
N GLU A 108 -18.63 -38.29 8.69
CA GLU A 108 -19.70 -38.22 7.68
C GLU A 108 -19.36 -38.92 6.35
N GLY A 109 -18.21 -39.61 6.28
CA GLY A 109 -17.80 -40.43 5.14
C GLY A 109 -17.20 -39.65 3.97
N TYR A 110 -16.70 -38.43 4.20
CA TYR A 110 -15.95 -37.69 3.20
C TYR A 110 -14.53 -38.26 3.07
N LYS A 111 -14.14 -38.68 1.86
CA LYS A 111 -12.82 -39.27 1.57
C LYS A 111 -11.74 -38.25 1.22
N ALA A 112 -12.16 -37.03 0.87
CA ALA A 112 -11.25 -35.93 0.56
C ALA A 112 -11.83 -34.61 1.08
N VAL A 113 -10.95 -33.79 1.65
CA VAL A 113 -11.25 -32.43 2.08
C VAL A 113 -10.34 -31.48 1.32
N VAL A 114 -10.94 -30.57 0.56
CA VAL A 114 -10.24 -29.59 -0.26
C VAL A 114 -10.46 -28.22 0.36
N LEU A 115 -9.38 -27.50 0.62
CA LEU A 115 -9.44 -26.11 1.04
C LEU A 115 -8.87 -25.26 -0.10
N MET A 116 -9.69 -24.38 -0.68
CA MET A 116 -9.24 -23.55 -1.80
C MET A 116 -8.68 -22.21 -1.33
N ALA A 117 -7.61 -21.77 -1.98
CA ALA A 117 -6.59 -20.84 -1.52
C ALA A 117 -7.06 -19.50 -0.91
N GLY A 118 -6.19 -18.96 -0.05
CA GLY A 118 -6.21 -17.58 0.43
C GLY A 118 -5.02 -17.28 1.34
N GLY A 119 -4.01 -16.57 0.83
CA GLY A 119 -3.01 -15.74 1.53
C GLY A 119 -2.14 -16.31 2.66
N ALA A 120 -2.36 -17.52 3.17
CA ALA A 120 -1.56 -18.10 4.24
C ALA A 120 -0.42 -18.96 3.68
N ASP A 121 0.77 -18.77 4.25
CA ASP A 121 2.00 -19.51 3.93
C ASP A 121 1.77 -21.03 3.84
N SER A 122 2.35 -21.66 2.82
CA SER A 122 2.51 -23.10 2.63
C SER A 122 2.85 -23.89 3.91
N THR A 123 3.66 -23.29 4.80
CA THR A 123 4.07 -23.91 6.08
C THR A 123 2.94 -23.94 7.13
N TYR A 124 1.85 -23.22 6.91
CA TYR A 124 0.74 -23.11 7.86
C TYR A 124 -0.24 -24.27 7.71
N TYR A 125 -0.81 -24.47 6.50
CA TYR A 125 -1.78 -25.54 6.26
C TYR A 125 -1.17 -26.94 6.36
N SER A 126 0.13 -27.06 6.05
CA SER A 126 0.89 -28.29 6.26
C SER A 126 0.93 -28.76 7.73
N ARG A 127 0.82 -27.85 8.71
CA ARG A 127 0.69 -28.22 10.14
C ARG A 127 -0.61 -28.95 10.48
N PHE A 128 -1.61 -28.85 9.60
CA PHE A 128 -2.90 -29.53 9.72
C PHE A 128 -2.98 -30.78 8.83
N GLY A 129 -1.88 -31.18 8.20
CA GLY A 129 -1.81 -32.32 7.30
C GLY A 129 -2.22 -32.00 5.86
N PHE A 130 -2.61 -30.77 5.54
CA PHE A 130 -2.90 -30.38 4.16
C PHE A 130 -1.62 -30.33 3.35
N LYS A 131 -1.68 -30.82 2.12
CA LYS A 131 -0.58 -30.78 1.17
C LYS A 131 -0.90 -29.77 0.07
N GLN A 132 0.13 -29.07 -0.36
CA GLN A 132 0.05 -28.06 -1.40
C GLN A 132 0.11 -28.72 -2.78
N SER A 133 -0.76 -28.30 -3.68
CA SER A 133 -0.67 -28.55 -5.11
C SER A 133 -0.37 -27.24 -5.83
N PRO A 134 0.66 -27.19 -6.68
CA PRO A 134 1.05 -25.98 -7.39
C PRO A 134 0.07 -25.67 -8.54
N TYR A 135 -0.42 -24.43 -8.55
CA TYR A 135 -1.33 -23.88 -9.55
C TYR A 135 -0.94 -22.44 -9.82
N THR A 136 -1.04 -22.04 -11.10
CA THR A 136 -0.75 -20.69 -11.54
C THR A 136 -2.01 -20.05 -12.13
N LEU A 137 -2.35 -18.86 -11.64
CA LEU A 137 -3.37 -18.00 -12.23
C LEU A 137 -2.72 -17.14 -13.32
N MET A 138 -3.28 -17.18 -14.52
CA MET A 138 -2.89 -16.39 -15.67
C MET A 138 -3.96 -15.30 -15.93
N ALA A 139 -3.52 -14.05 -15.98
CA ALA A 139 -4.35 -12.91 -16.38
C ALA A 139 -4.04 -12.50 -17.83
N LEU A 140 -5.07 -12.53 -18.68
CA LEU A 140 -5.02 -12.18 -20.10
C LEU A 140 -5.74 -10.86 -20.35
N GLU A 141 -5.05 -9.89 -20.96
CA GLU A 141 -5.63 -8.59 -21.31
C GLU A 141 -6.51 -8.68 -22.56
N VAL A 142 -7.72 -8.12 -22.50
CA VAL A 142 -8.66 -8.04 -23.62
C VAL A 142 -8.36 -6.76 -24.42
N VAL A 143 -7.36 -6.83 -25.30
CA VAL A 143 -7.02 -5.71 -26.19
C VAL A 143 -7.97 -5.67 -27.41
N PRO A 144 -8.67 -4.55 -27.70
CA PRO A 144 -9.54 -4.40 -28.86
C PRO A 144 -8.75 -4.57 -30.18
N ARG A 145 -9.19 -5.47 -31.06
CA ARG A 145 -8.43 -5.80 -32.28
C ARG A 145 -8.32 -4.62 -33.27
N GLY A 146 -7.07 -4.32 -33.65
CA GLY A 146 -6.68 -4.11 -35.05
C GLY A 146 -6.51 -5.48 -35.75
N ALA A 147 -6.79 -5.57 -37.04
CA ALA A 147 -6.97 -6.83 -37.75
C ALA A 147 -5.72 -7.74 -37.77
N SER A 148 -5.75 -8.92 -37.10
CA SER A 148 -5.14 -10.15 -37.65
C SER A 148 -5.68 -11.45 -37.05
N THR A 149 -5.61 -12.48 -37.90
CA THR A 149 -5.90 -13.93 -37.80
C THR A 149 -7.13 -14.38 -37.01
N SER A 150 -8.28 -14.42 -37.70
CA SER A 150 -9.42 -15.26 -37.35
C SER A 150 -9.00 -16.73 -37.49
N SER A 151 -9.15 -17.54 -36.44
CA SER A 151 -9.15 -18.99 -36.62
C SER A 151 -10.25 -19.38 -37.63
N THR A 152 -10.02 -20.44 -38.43
CA THR A 152 -11.00 -20.96 -39.40
C THR A 152 -12.10 -21.80 -38.73
N LEU A 153 -11.89 -22.21 -37.47
CA LEU A 153 -12.81 -23.02 -36.70
C LEU A 153 -13.83 -22.13 -35.97
N LYS A 154 -15.11 -22.44 -36.15
CA LYS A 154 -16.21 -21.66 -35.55
C LYS A 154 -16.70 -22.34 -34.28
N ALA A 155 -16.35 -21.77 -33.11
CA ALA A 155 -16.90 -22.18 -31.83
C ALA A 155 -18.37 -21.71 -31.69
N HIS A 156 -19.18 -22.51 -30.99
CA HIS A 156 -20.60 -22.23 -30.75
C HIS A 156 -20.83 -21.89 -29.28
N SER A 157 -21.75 -20.97 -29.01
CA SER A 157 -22.16 -20.65 -27.63
C SER A 157 -22.92 -21.83 -27.02
N MET A 158 -22.64 -22.16 -25.76
CA MET A 158 -23.29 -23.25 -25.04
C MET A 158 -24.70 -22.88 -24.57
N THR A 159 -25.65 -23.77 -24.82
CA THR A 159 -26.95 -23.77 -24.13
C THR A 159 -26.88 -24.53 -22.79
N LEU A 160 -27.94 -24.43 -21.98
CA LEU A 160 -28.04 -25.20 -20.73
C LEU A 160 -27.99 -26.72 -20.96
N SER A 161 -28.66 -27.20 -22.01
CA SER A 161 -28.64 -28.61 -22.42
C SER A 161 -27.27 -29.06 -22.92
N ASP A 162 -26.52 -28.17 -23.60
CA ASP A 162 -25.14 -28.48 -23.99
C ASP A 162 -24.24 -28.61 -22.77
N LEU A 163 -24.40 -27.71 -21.80
CA LEU A 163 -23.61 -27.72 -20.58
C LEU A 163 -23.80 -29.02 -19.78
N GLU A 164 -25.03 -29.53 -19.67
CA GLU A 164 -25.32 -30.79 -19.00
C GLU A 164 -24.63 -31.98 -19.68
N ARG A 165 -24.77 -32.07 -21.01
CA ARG A 165 -24.11 -33.11 -21.83
C ARG A 165 -22.59 -33.05 -21.71
N ILE A 166 -22.02 -31.84 -21.79
CA ILE A 166 -20.57 -31.62 -21.64
C ILE A 166 -20.08 -32.04 -20.25
N CYS A 167 -20.82 -31.74 -19.17
CA CYS A 167 -20.47 -32.20 -17.83
C CYS A 167 -20.42 -33.73 -17.74
N GLN A 168 -21.38 -34.43 -18.37
CA GLN A 168 -21.39 -35.89 -18.39
C GLN A 168 -20.18 -36.47 -19.13
N THR A 169 -19.86 -35.93 -20.31
CA THR A 169 -18.70 -36.39 -21.10
C THR A 169 -17.37 -36.03 -20.43
N ASP A 170 -17.22 -34.81 -19.89
CA ASP A 170 -16.03 -34.39 -19.17
C ASP A 170 -15.82 -35.20 -17.89
N SER A 171 -16.89 -35.58 -17.18
CA SER A 171 -16.80 -36.48 -16.02
C SER A 171 -16.21 -37.85 -16.37
N LEU A 172 -16.58 -38.43 -17.52
CA LEU A 172 -16.01 -39.70 -17.99
C LEU A 172 -14.55 -39.54 -18.43
N SER A 173 -14.21 -38.43 -19.08
CA SER A 173 -12.84 -38.09 -19.47
C SER A 173 -11.93 -37.88 -18.24
N LEU A 174 -12.41 -37.16 -17.23
CA LEU A 174 -11.67 -36.98 -15.97
C LEU A 174 -11.46 -38.30 -15.25
N LYS A 175 -12.44 -39.23 -15.29
CA LYS A 175 -12.26 -40.56 -14.71
C LYS A 175 -11.13 -41.33 -15.41
N SER A 176 -11.09 -41.33 -16.74
CA SER A 176 -10.00 -42.01 -17.46
C SER A 176 -8.64 -41.38 -17.19
N LEU A 177 -8.56 -40.05 -17.07
CA LEU A 177 -7.33 -39.35 -16.67
C LEU A 177 -6.89 -39.68 -15.24
N VAL A 178 -7.83 -39.74 -14.29
CA VAL A 178 -7.55 -40.12 -12.90
C VAL A 178 -7.05 -41.57 -12.81
N ASP A 179 -7.63 -42.49 -13.59
CA ASP A 179 -7.18 -43.88 -13.63
C ASP A 179 -5.81 -44.04 -14.32
N ALA A 180 -5.49 -43.15 -15.27
CA ALA A 180 -4.20 -43.09 -15.95
C ALA A 180 -3.11 -42.34 -15.16
N GLY A 181 -3.48 -41.61 -14.09
CA GLY A 181 -2.57 -40.84 -13.26
C GLY A 181 -1.42 -41.66 -12.69
N THR A 182 -0.32 -41.01 -12.35
CA THR A 182 0.89 -41.71 -11.88
C THR A 182 0.83 -41.98 -10.38
N SER A 183 0.22 -41.08 -9.61
CA SER A 183 0.10 -41.21 -8.17
C SER A 183 -1.05 -42.14 -7.75
N PRO A 184 -1.00 -42.81 -6.59
CA PRO A 184 -2.18 -43.46 -6.00
C PRO A 184 -3.20 -42.46 -5.44
N SER A 185 -2.76 -41.24 -5.12
CA SER A 185 -3.55 -40.13 -4.60
C SER A 185 -4.13 -39.23 -5.69
N THR A 186 -4.10 -39.65 -6.97
CA THR A 186 -4.66 -38.88 -8.08
C THR A 186 -6.16 -38.69 -7.89
N PHE A 187 -6.62 -37.44 -8.02
CA PHE A 187 -7.99 -37.04 -7.77
C PHE A 187 -8.49 -35.97 -8.76
N ALA A 188 -9.78 -35.99 -9.06
CA ALA A 188 -10.47 -34.93 -9.81
C ALA A 188 -11.88 -34.69 -9.28
N LEU A 189 -12.34 -33.43 -9.29
CA LEU A 189 -13.74 -33.11 -9.02
C LEU A 189 -14.61 -33.42 -10.25
N ILE A 190 -15.80 -33.99 -9.98
CA ILE A 190 -16.77 -34.26 -11.03
C ILE A 190 -17.49 -32.95 -11.38
N PRO A 191 -17.39 -32.47 -12.63
CA PRO A 191 -18.16 -31.32 -13.07
C PRO A 191 -19.64 -31.68 -13.05
N SER A 192 -20.47 -30.77 -12.55
CA SER A 192 -21.92 -30.90 -12.58
C SER A 192 -22.55 -29.60 -13.03
N LEU A 193 -23.73 -29.71 -13.65
CA LEU A 193 -24.52 -28.55 -14.06
C LEU A 193 -24.78 -27.63 -12.86
N GLU A 194 -25.19 -28.20 -11.73
CA GLU A 194 -25.46 -27.49 -10.47
C GLU A 194 -24.23 -26.71 -9.98
N ARG A 195 -23.05 -27.35 -10.00
CA ARG A 195 -21.80 -26.70 -9.60
C ARG A 195 -21.44 -25.52 -10.49
N LEU A 196 -21.50 -25.68 -11.82
CA LEU A 196 -21.14 -24.62 -12.77
C LEU A 196 -22.13 -23.45 -12.73
N LEU A 197 -23.43 -23.73 -12.63
CA LEU A 197 -24.46 -22.70 -12.46
C LEU A 197 -24.28 -21.93 -11.15
N LYS A 198 -23.93 -22.62 -10.07
CA LYS A 198 -23.67 -22.00 -8.77
C LYS A 198 -22.47 -21.07 -8.82
N VAL A 199 -21.36 -21.52 -9.40
CA VAL A 199 -20.17 -20.69 -9.65
C VAL A 199 -20.55 -19.41 -10.39
N ARG A 200 -21.30 -19.54 -11.49
CA ARG A 200 -21.80 -18.40 -12.26
C ARG A 200 -22.69 -17.46 -11.43
N ASN A 201 -23.68 -17.99 -10.70
CA ASN A 201 -24.60 -17.20 -9.88
C ASN A 201 -23.87 -16.48 -8.74
N THR A 202 -22.82 -17.08 -8.20
CA THR A 202 -21.97 -16.48 -7.17
C THR A 202 -21.32 -15.20 -7.71
N TYR A 203 -20.68 -15.25 -8.89
CA TYR A 203 -20.11 -14.05 -9.51
C TYR A 203 -21.15 -12.99 -9.91
N LEU A 204 -22.40 -13.38 -10.21
CA LEU A 204 -23.49 -12.46 -10.51
C LEU A 204 -24.09 -11.74 -9.28
N THR A 205 -23.99 -12.33 -8.09
CA THR A 205 -24.67 -11.85 -6.86
C THR A 205 -23.80 -10.97 -5.95
N PHE A 206 -22.48 -10.96 -6.13
CA PHE A 206 -21.56 -10.15 -5.32
C PHE A 206 -21.53 -8.67 -5.74
N GLY A 207 -22.61 -7.93 -5.44
CA GLY A 207 -22.72 -6.47 -5.59
C GLY A 207 -23.97 -5.89 -4.92
N ASN A 208 -23.91 -4.65 -4.42
CA ASN A 208 -25.05 -3.95 -3.78
C ASN A 208 -26.19 -3.60 -4.77
N ALA A 209 -26.03 -3.87 -6.07
CA ALA A 209 -27.07 -3.77 -7.09
C ALA A 209 -26.88 -4.90 -8.13
N PRO A 210 -27.86 -5.80 -8.34
CA PRO A 210 -27.77 -6.82 -9.38
C PRO A 210 -27.85 -6.16 -10.78
N VAL A 211 -26.99 -6.59 -11.70
CA VAL A 211 -27.10 -6.22 -13.13
C VAL A 211 -28.46 -6.71 -13.63
N PRO A 212 -29.28 -5.88 -14.30
CA PRO A 212 -30.58 -6.30 -14.81
C PRO A 212 -30.46 -7.55 -15.71
N GLU A 213 -31.37 -8.51 -15.56
CA GLU A 213 -31.32 -9.80 -16.28
C GLU A 213 -31.25 -9.67 -17.81
N HIS A 214 -31.76 -8.58 -18.37
CA HIS A 214 -31.71 -8.29 -19.80
C HIS A 214 -30.33 -7.82 -20.31
N GLU A 215 -29.46 -7.35 -19.43
CA GLU A 215 -28.08 -6.91 -19.73
C GLU A 215 -27.06 -8.04 -19.50
N GLN A 216 -27.48 -9.15 -18.88
CA GLN A 216 -26.61 -10.30 -18.64
C GLN A 216 -26.48 -11.17 -19.89
N SER A 217 -25.25 -11.57 -20.21
CA SER A 217 -25.00 -12.56 -21.24
C SER A 217 -25.64 -13.89 -20.85
N LYS A 218 -26.26 -14.56 -21.83
CA LYS A 218 -26.87 -15.88 -21.64
C LYS A 218 -25.88 -17.02 -21.84
N ALA A 219 -24.70 -16.75 -22.40
CA ALA A 219 -23.70 -17.77 -22.69
C ALA A 219 -23.17 -18.42 -21.40
N PHE A 220 -23.08 -19.75 -21.38
CA PHE A 220 -22.44 -20.52 -20.29
C PHE A 220 -20.97 -20.86 -20.60
N GLY A 221 -20.57 -20.68 -21.85
CA GLY A 221 -19.33 -21.17 -22.41
C GLY A 221 -19.37 -21.20 -23.92
N VAL A 222 -18.29 -21.66 -24.53
CA VAL A 222 -18.13 -21.90 -25.96
C VAL A 222 -17.57 -23.29 -26.20
N PHE A 223 -18.03 -23.97 -27.24
CA PHE A 223 -17.55 -25.33 -27.58
C PHE A 223 -17.40 -25.52 -29.09
N LEU A 224 -16.45 -26.39 -29.45
CA LEU A 224 -16.30 -26.93 -30.80
C LEU A 224 -16.97 -28.31 -30.89
N ASN A 225 -16.80 -29.12 -29.84
CA ASN A 225 -17.41 -30.43 -29.64
C ASN A 225 -17.37 -30.79 -28.14
N GLU A 226 -17.87 -31.97 -27.75
CA GLU A 226 -17.91 -32.38 -26.33
C GLU A 226 -16.55 -32.52 -25.66
N SER A 227 -15.48 -32.71 -26.44
CA SER A 227 -14.12 -32.87 -25.94
C SER A 227 -13.29 -31.58 -26.06
N ASN A 228 -13.86 -30.52 -26.62
CA ASN A 228 -13.17 -29.25 -26.91
C ASN A 228 -14.08 -28.08 -26.55
N PHE A 229 -13.90 -27.51 -25.36
CA PHE A 229 -14.79 -26.51 -24.82
C PHE A 229 -14.16 -25.60 -23.75
N ILE A 230 -14.80 -24.45 -23.53
CA ILE A 230 -14.55 -23.51 -22.44
C ILE A 230 -15.87 -23.19 -21.76
N THR A 231 -15.89 -23.25 -20.44
CA THR A 231 -16.97 -22.67 -19.62
C THR A 231 -16.42 -21.45 -18.88
N PHE A 232 -17.28 -20.45 -18.65
CA PHE A 232 -16.87 -19.22 -17.98
C PHE A 232 -17.96 -18.64 -17.09
N ALA A 233 -17.54 -17.77 -16.17
CA ALA A 233 -18.40 -16.93 -15.34
C ALA A 233 -18.11 -15.45 -15.61
N HIS A 234 -19.17 -14.66 -15.76
CA HIS A 234 -19.10 -13.22 -15.99
C HIS A 234 -19.02 -12.46 -14.68
N PHE A 235 -17.99 -11.62 -14.54
CA PHE A 235 -17.84 -10.74 -13.38
C PHE A 235 -17.91 -9.28 -13.81
N TYR A 236 -19.15 -8.78 -13.93
CA TYR A 236 -19.46 -7.46 -14.48
C TYR A 236 -18.84 -6.30 -13.72
N ARG A 237 -18.76 -6.39 -12.39
CA ARG A 237 -18.23 -5.30 -11.53
C ARG A 237 -16.77 -4.98 -11.83
N ASN A 238 -15.94 -6.01 -11.94
CA ASN A 238 -14.50 -5.83 -12.15
C ASN A 238 -14.13 -5.89 -13.64
N LYS A 239 -15.13 -5.98 -14.53
CA LYS A 239 -14.97 -6.15 -15.98
C LYS A 239 -14.08 -7.34 -16.33
N ARG A 240 -14.37 -8.52 -15.76
CA ARG A 240 -13.54 -9.73 -15.93
C ARG A 240 -14.37 -10.92 -16.38
N LEU A 241 -13.82 -11.73 -17.28
CA LEU A 241 -14.31 -13.08 -17.61
C LEU A 241 -13.47 -14.11 -16.88
N CYS A 242 -14.05 -14.94 -16.02
CA CYS A 242 -13.32 -16.00 -15.33
C CYS A 242 -13.59 -17.35 -16.00
N LEU A 243 -12.56 -18.00 -16.53
CA LEU A 243 -12.69 -19.33 -17.12
C LEU A 243 -12.81 -20.37 -16.01
N THR A 244 -13.88 -21.16 -16.04
CA THR A 244 -14.23 -22.13 -14.98
C THR A 244 -13.83 -23.57 -15.30
N ARG A 245 -13.73 -23.91 -16.58
CA ARG A 245 -13.23 -25.20 -17.10
C ARG A 245 -12.78 -25.02 -18.54
N PHE A 246 -11.63 -25.56 -18.89
CA PHE A 246 -11.09 -25.59 -20.26
C PHE A 246 -10.65 -27.01 -20.64
N THR A 247 -11.00 -27.46 -21.84
CA THR A 247 -10.49 -28.69 -22.45
C THR A 247 -10.28 -28.48 -23.94
N ALA A 248 -9.11 -28.87 -24.47
CA ALA A 248 -8.84 -28.91 -25.90
C ALA A 248 -7.87 -30.06 -26.25
N THR A 249 -8.09 -30.68 -27.42
CA THR A 249 -7.29 -31.82 -27.90
C THR A 249 -6.12 -31.39 -28.79
N THR A 250 -6.20 -30.21 -29.41
CA THR A 250 -5.17 -29.67 -30.32
C THR A 250 -4.98 -28.18 -30.05
N ASN A 251 -3.83 -27.65 -30.46
CA ASN A 251 -3.51 -26.23 -30.28
C ASN A 251 -4.44 -25.33 -31.11
N GLU A 252 -4.77 -25.73 -32.33
CA GLU A 252 -5.76 -25.05 -33.19
C GLU A 252 -7.14 -24.94 -32.51
N ASN A 253 -7.59 -26.00 -31.83
CA ASN A 253 -8.85 -25.98 -31.09
C ASN A 253 -8.77 -25.04 -29.88
N ALA A 254 -7.63 -25.03 -29.18
CA ALA A 254 -7.40 -24.15 -28.03
C ALA A 254 -7.42 -22.67 -28.42
N VAL A 255 -6.73 -22.30 -29.51
CA VAL A 255 -6.74 -20.94 -30.08
C VAL A 255 -8.15 -20.52 -30.47
N ALA A 256 -8.89 -21.38 -31.18
CA ALA A 256 -10.26 -21.09 -31.61
C ALA A 256 -11.22 -20.85 -30.43
N LEU A 257 -11.07 -21.62 -29.35
CA LEU A 257 -11.88 -21.47 -28.14
C LEU A 257 -11.53 -20.21 -27.36
N LEU A 258 -10.23 -19.89 -27.22
CA LEU A 258 -9.78 -18.67 -26.55
C LEU A 258 -10.18 -17.41 -27.31
N ASP A 259 -10.09 -17.41 -28.64
CA ASP A 259 -10.58 -16.32 -29.49
C ASP A 259 -12.08 -16.08 -29.30
N ALA A 260 -12.87 -17.15 -29.15
CA ALA A 260 -14.30 -17.04 -28.88
C ALA A 260 -14.59 -16.53 -27.46
N ALA A 261 -13.81 -16.92 -26.46
CA ALA A 261 -13.89 -16.35 -25.11
C ALA A 261 -13.52 -14.86 -25.08
N LYS A 262 -12.54 -14.44 -25.91
CA LYS A 262 -12.21 -13.02 -26.10
C LYS A 262 -13.37 -12.23 -26.68
N GLN A 263 -14.00 -12.74 -27.72
CA GLN A 263 -15.18 -12.09 -28.33
C GLN A 263 -16.33 -11.92 -27.32
N GLU A 264 -16.55 -12.92 -26.46
CA GLU A 264 -17.53 -12.82 -25.38
C GLU A 264 -17.15 -11.73 -24.36
N ALA A 265 -15.88 -11.68 -23.96
CA ALA A 265 -15.37 -10.65 -23.05
C ALA A 265 -15.53 -9.24 -23.65
N GLU A 266 -15.15 -9.06 -24.93
CA GLU A 266 -15.33 -7.81 -25.68
C GLU A 266 -16.81 -7.41 -25.76
N ALA A 267 -17.71 -8.35 -26.08
CA ALA A 267 -19.14 -8.09 -26.17
C ALA A 267 -19.75 -7.66 -24.82
N CYS A 268 -19.18 -8.13 -23.71
CA CYS A 268 -19.58 -7.72 -22.35
C CYS A 268 -18.84 -6.47 -21.84
N GLY A 269 -17.91 -5.90 -22.61
CA GLY A 269 -17.09 -4.76 -22.19
C GLY A 269 -16.07 -5.10 -21.09
N PHE A 270 -15.59 -6.35 -21.05
CA PHE A 270 -14.61 -6.83 -20.10
C PHE A 270 -13.18 -6.55 -20.57
N GLU A 271 -12.33 -6.22 -19.60
CA GLU A 271 -10.93 -5.83 -19.82
C GLU A 271 -9.98 -7.02 -19.62
N TRP A 272 -10.42 -8.05 -18.90
CA TRP A 272 -9.57 -9.17 -18.50
C TRP A 272 -10.23 -10.53 -18.64
N ILE A 273 -9.44 -11.54 -19.00
CA ILE A 273 -9.80 -12.96 -18.91
C ILE A 273 -8.85 -13.63 -17.91
N TYR A 274 -9.41 -14.32 -16.93
CA TYR A 274 -8.66 -15.05 -15.91
C TYR A 274 -8.73 -16.55 -16.16
N LEU A 275 -7.57 -17.19 -16.16
CA LEU A 275 -7.41 -18.60 -16.45
C LEU A 275 -6.59 -19.28 -15.34
N TRP A 276 -7.04 -20.45 -14.91
CA TRP A 276 -6.35 -21.26 -13.91
C TRP A 276 -5.62 -22.40 -14.60
N LEU A 277 -4.31 -22.52 -14.34
CA LEU A 277 -3.42 -23.52 -14.93
C LEU A 277 -2.82 -24.37 -13.81
N GLY A 278 -2.90 -25.70 -13.92
CA GLY A 278 -2.05 -26.57 -13.12
C GLY A 278 -0.65 -26.68 -13.71
N ASP A 279 0.36 -27.08 -12.92
CA ASP A 279 1.76 -27.19 -13.33
C ASP A 279 2.02 -27.98 -14.63
N SER A 280 1.22 -29.02 -14.89
CA SER A 280 1.31 -29.79 -16.15
C SER A 280 0.70 -29.08 -17.36
N GLU A 281 -0.18 -28.10 -17.14
CA GLU A 281 -0.89 -27.32 -18.16
C GLU A 281 -0.23 -25.96 -18.46
N THR A 282 0.58 -25.43 -17.54
CA THR A 282 1.32 -24.15 -17.69
C THR A 282 2.25 -24.15 -18.91
N ASN A 283 2.81 -25.31 -19.26
CA ASN A 283 3.62 -25.55 -20.46
C ASN A 283 2.89 -26.35 -21.56
N GLY A 284 1.59 -26.60 -21.40
CA GLY A 284 0.78 -27.39 -22.32
C GLY A 284 0.17 -26.58 -23.47
N LEU A 285 -0.83 -27.18 -24.13
CA LEU A 285 -1.57 -26.61 -25.26
C LEU A 285 -2.15 -25.22 -24.98
N LEU A 286 -2.56 -24.96 -23.75
CA LEU A 286 -3.25 -23.73 -23.37
C LEU A 286 -2.31 -22.53 -23.22
N GLY A 287 -1.12 -22.73 -22.66
CA GLY A 287 -0.07 -21.71 -22.60
C GLY A 287 0.59 -21.43 -23.96
N GLN A 288 0.49 -22.35 -24.92
CA GLN A 288 0.88 -22.10 -26.32
C GLN A 288 -0.21 -21.33 -27.06
N ALA A 289 -1.46 -21.77 -26.94
CA ALA A 289 -2.60 -21.13 -27.56
C ALA A 289 -2.82 -19.68 -27.08
N SER A 290 -2.57 -19.37 -25.80
CA SER A 290 -2.69 -18.00 -25.30
C SER A 290 -1.70 -17.03 -25.98
N ARG A 291 -0.47 -17.50 -26.24
CA ARG A 291 0.56 -16.75 -26.98
C ARG A 291 0.19 -16.56 -28.45
N GLU A 292 -0.36 -17.61 -29.08
CA GLU A 292 -0.75 -17.57 -30.50
C GLU A 292 -2.04 -16.77 -30.77
N SER A 293 -3.00 -16.76 -29.83
CA SER A 293 -4.22 -15.92 -29.89
C SER A 293 -3.92 -14.42 -29.71
N GLY A 294 -2.67 -14.03 -29.47
CA GLY A 294 -2.25 -12.63 -29.34
C GLY A 294 -2.75 -11.98 -28.05
N PHE A 295 -2.90 -12.75 -26.97
CA PHE A 295 -3.12 -12.16 -25.64
C PHE A 295 -1.80 -11.62 -25.08
N VAL A 296 -1.89 -10.48 -24.40
CA VAL A 296 -0.81 -10.00 -23.53
C VAL A 296 -0.98 -10.68 -22.18
N VAL A 297 -0.08 -11.60 -21.85
CA VAL A 297 -0.02 -12.24 -20.53
C VAL A 297 0.67 -11.26 -19.59
N ARG A 298 -0.07 -10.70 -18.63
CA ARG A 298 0.44 -9.62 -17.75
C ARG A 298 0.97 -10.13 -16.42
N GLU A 299 0.32 -11.12 -15.82
CA GLU A 299 0.62 -11.57 -14.46
C GLU A 299 0.49 -13.09 -14.32
N TRP A 300 1.41 -13.66 -13.54
CA TRP A 300 1.36 -15.02 -13.02
C TRP A 300 1.28 -14.93 -11.50
N PHE A 301 0.24 -15.52 -10.91
CA PHE A 301 0.18 -15.69 -9.45
C PHE A 301 0.29 -17.17 -9.14
N ASP A 302 1.28 -17.54 -8.32
CA ASP A 302 1.30 -18.87 -7.70
C ASP A 302 0.26 -18.87 -6.57
N GLU A 303 -0.94 -19.37 -6.85
CA GLU A 303 -1.99 -19.56 -5.86
C GLU A 303 -2.09 -21.04 -5.48
N PRO A 304 -1.39 -21.48 -4.41
CA PRO A 304 -1.38 -22.88 -4.03
C PRO A 304 -2.75 -23.39 -3.59
N MET A 305 -3.15 -24.53 -4.14
CA MET A 305 -4.32 -25.27 -3.64
C MET A 305 -3.91 -26.18 -2.48
N TYR A 306 -4.76 -26.30 -1.46
CA TYR A 306 -4.49 -27.11 -0.28
C TYR A 306 -5.46 -28.31 -0.20
N GLN A 307 -4.91 -29.50 -0.06
CA GLN A 307 -5.69 -30.73 -0.03
C GLN A 307 -5.33 -31.61 1.15
N LEU A 308 -6.34 -32.14 1.84
CA LEU A 308 -6.21 -33.17 2.84
C LEU A 308 -6.97 -34.42 2.38
N LEU A 309 -6.23 -35.49 2.12
CA LEU A 309 -6.79 -36.80 1.77
C LEU A 309 -6.94 -37.66 3.04
N ASP A 310 -7.85 -38.62 2.98
CA ASP A 310 -8.04 -39.60 4.07
C ASP A 310 -6.78 -40.44 4.32
N ASP A 311 -6.74 -41.12 5.46
CA ASP A 311 -5.55 -41.81 5.98
C ASP A 311 -5.06 -42.95 5.06
N ASP A 312 -5.95 -43.50 4.23
CA ASP A 312 -5.63 -44.45 3.14
C ASP A 312 -4.61 -43.88 2.13
N PHE A 313 -4.47 -42.56 2.06
CA PHE A 313 -3.57 -41.83 1.15
C PHE A 313 -2.47 -41.05 1.91
N ALA A 314 -2.35 -41.26 3.22
CA ALA A 314 -1.41 -40.54 4.08
C ALA A 314 0.04 -40.70 3.59
N GLY A 315 0.78 -39.58 3.52
CA GLY A 315 2.20 -39.57 3.17
C GLY A 315 2.52 -39.35 1.68
N GLN A 316 1.56 -39.50 0.76
CA GLN A 316 1.80 -39.34 -0.69
C GLN A 316 1.48 -37.92 -1.20
N GLU A 317 2.20 -37.39 -2.18
CA GLU A 317 1.90 -36.09 -2.77
C GLU A 317 0.60 -36.17 -3.57
N PRO A 318 -0.38 -35.27 -3.34
CA PRO A 318 -1.64 -35.29 -4.07
C PRO A 318 -1.43 -34.83 -5.52
N GLU A 319 -1.95 -35.60 -6.46
CA GLU A 319 -1.97 -35.26 -7.88
C GLU A 319 -3.39 -34.82 -8.26
N TRP A 320 -3.58 -33.52 -8.49
CA TRP A 320 -4.88 -32.98 -8.86
C TRP A 320 -5.02 -32.88 -10.38
N ILE A 321 -6.09 -33.45 -10.92
CA ILE A 321 -6.40 -33.42 -12.35
C ILE A 321 -7.61 -32.54 -12.60
N GLY A 322 -7.45 -31.59 -13.52
CA GLY A 322 -8.51 -30.71 -14.03
C GLY A 322 -8.41 -29.27 -13.52
N ASN A 323 -8.60 -28.31 -14.42
CA ASN A 323 -8.53 -26.86 -14.17
C ASN A 323 -9.81 -26.25 -13.55
N GLN A 324 -10.42 -26.94 -12.57
CA GLN A 324 -11.63 -26.46 -11.90
C GLN A 324 -11.30 -25.66 -10.62
N ARG A 325 -11.72 -24.39 -10.55
CA ARG A 325 -11.70 -23.59 -9.31
C ARG A 325 -12.93 -23.87 -8.43
N TYR A 326 -12.76 -23.80 -7.11
CA TYR A 326 -13.82 -23.55 -6.13
C TYR A 326 -13.91 -22.06 -5.88
N VAL A 327 -15.11 -21.52 -6.08
CA VAL A 327 -15.40 -20.13 -5.77
C VAL A 327 -15.72 -20.05 -4.29
N THR A 328 -14.77 -19.55 -3.50
CA THR A 328 -15.11 -18.68 -2.39
C THR A 328 -14.44 -17.35 -2.54
N THR A 329 -15.31 -16.36 -2.70
CA THR A 329 -15.07 -14.93 -2.62
C THR A 329 -14.55 -14.56 -1.24
N THR A 330 -13.30 -14.10 -1.12
CA THR A 330 -12.90 -13.01 -0.20
C THR A 330 -11.38 -12.80 -0.23
N MET A 331 -10.91 -11.89 -1.08
CA MET A 331 -9.71 -11.10 -0.75
C MET A 331 -9.75 -9.72 -1.42
N TRP A 332 -10.35 -9.62 -2.61
CA TRP A 332 -10.41 -8.37 -3.37
C TRP A 332 -11.57 -7.41 -3.01
N LEU A 333 -12.59 -7.87 -2.27
CA LEU A 333 -13.79 -7.07 -1.99
C LEU A 333 -13.72 -6.23 -0.70
N LEU A 334 -12.65 -6.36 0.09
CA LEU A 334 -12.42 -5.54 1.30
C LEU A 334 -11.68 -4.23 1.04
N MET A 335 -11.09 -4.11 -0.15
CA MET A 335 -10.28 -2.95 -0.51
C MET A 335 -11.14 -1.72 -0.85
N GLU A 336 -12.33 -1.89 -1.41
CA GLU A 336 -13.16 -0.73 -1.78
C GLU A 336 -13.72 0.06 -0.58
N GLY A 337 -13.95 -0.57 0.57
CA GLY A 337 -14.42 0.13 1.78
C GLY A 337 -13.28 0.68 2.66
N ARG A 338 -12.21 -0.12 2.83
CA ARG A 338 -11.08 0.23 3.70
C ARG A 338 -10.21 1.32 3.08
N HIS A 339 -9.96 1.32 1.78
CA HIS A 339 -9.19 2.37 1.13
C HIS A 339 -9.92 3.72 1.16
N GLY A 340 -11.24 3.73 0.95
CA GLY A 340 -12.06 4.94 1.09
C GLY A 340 -12.04 5.51 2.51
N LEU A 341 -12.18 4.65 3.52
CA LEU A 341 -12.11 5.07 4.92
C LEU A 341 -10.69 5.53 5.32
N LEU A 342 -9.65 4.82 4.87
CA LEU A 342 -8.25 5.17 5.10
C LEU A 342 -7.92 6.51 4.45
N LEU A 343 -8.34 6.73 3.20
CA LEU A 343 -8.20 8.00 2.51
C LEU A 343 -8.92 9.13 3.24
N PHE A 344 -10.18 8.92 3.62
CA PHE A 344 -10.97 9.89 4.36
C PHE A 344 -10.33 10.30 5.69
N LEU A 345 -9.90 9.32 6.49
CA LEU A 345 -9.22 9.56 7.76
C LEU A 345 -7.85 10.22 7.57
N SER A 346 -7.12 9.86 6.51
CA SER A 346 -5.84 10.49 6.15
C SER A 346 -6.02 11.94 5.71
N CYS A 347 -7.12 12.28 5.03
CA CYS A 347 -7.48 13.66 4.69
C CYS A 347 -7.81 14.49 5.94
N LEU A 348 -8.57 13.93 6.89
CA LEU A 348 -8.88 14.60 8.16
C LEU A 348 -7.65 14.78 9.07
N LEU A 349 -6.65 13.89 8.95
CA LEU A 349 -5.41 13.94 9.73
C LEU A 349 -4.64 15.25 9.54
N LEU A 350 -4.60 15.80 8.32
CA LEU A 350 -3.88 17.06 8.04
C LEU A 350 -4.76 18.30 8.10
N PHE A 351 -6.09 18.16 8.05
CA PHE A 351 -7.03 19.29 8.08
C PHE A 351 -6.77 20.25 9.26
N GLY A 352 -6.63 19.71 10.47
CA GLY A 352 -6.37 20.51 11.68
C GLY A 352 -5.01 21.19 11.66
N ASN A 353 -3.99 20.55 11.06
CA ASN A 353 -2.66 21.13 10.94
C ASN A 353 -2.70 22.42 10.10
N TYR A 354 -3.33 22.37 8.92
CA TYR A 354 -3.44 23.53 8.04
C TYR A 354 -4.35 24.62 8.59
N TYR A 355 -5.47 24.25 9.24
CA TYR A 355 -6.34 25.22 9.90
C TYR A 355 -5.58 25.99 11.01
N ALA A 356 -4.90 25.27 11.91
CA ALA A 356 -4.23 25.86 13.08
C ALA A 356 -2.95 26.62 12.72
N PHE A 357 -2.25 26.20 11.65
CA PHE A 357 -1.09 26.91 11.13
C PHE A 357 -1.43 28.36 10.77
N ASP A 358 -2.51 28.59 10.04
CA ASP A 358 -2.94 29.92 9.55
C ASP A 358 -3.75 30.75 10.56
N ASN A 359 -4.02 30.19 11.73
CA ASN A 359 -4.84 30.83 12.75
C ASN A 359 -4.31 32.21 13.21
N PRO A 360 -2.98 32.44 13.41
CA PRO A 360 -2.44 33.74 13.77
C PRO A 360 -2.59 34.79 12.67
N ALA A 361 -2.42 34.41 11.40
CA ALA A 361 -2.60 35.31 10.27
C ALA A 361 -4.08 35.71 10.11
N ALA A 362 -5.01 34.75 10.16
CA ALA A 362 -6.43 35.02 10.01
C ALA A 362 -7.00 35.91 11.13
N LEU A 363 -6.41 35.85 12.32
CA LEU A 363 -6.80 36.62 13.49
C LEU A 363 -5.79 37.71 13.87
N ASN A 364 -4.91 38.13 12.95
CA ASN A 364 -3.76 39.00 13.27
C ASN A 364 -4.18 40.25 14.05
N ARG A 365 -5.16 41.00 13.53
CA ARG A 365 -5.63 42.25 14.18
C ARG A 365 -6.38 41.98 15.49
N GLN A 366 -7.17 40.91 15.54
CA GLN A 366 -7.97 40.52 16.69
C GLN A 366 -7.06 40.11 17.85
N LEU A 367 -6.04 39.31 17.58
CA LEU A 367 -5.03 38.89 18.54
C LEU A 367 -4.20 40.07 19.04
N MET A 368 -3.78 40.98 18.15
CA MET A 368 -3.09 42.21 18.56
C MET A 368 -3.89 43.00 19.61
N ILE A 369 -5.18 43.22 19.33
CA ILE A 369 -6.08 43.95 20.23
C ILE A 369 -6.26 43.20 21.54
N HIS A 370 -6.47 41.88 21.48
CA HIS A 370 -6.65 41.04 22.67
C HIS A 370 -5.41 41.01 23.58
N MET A 371 -4.23 40.94 22.97
CA MET A 371 -2.94 40.94 23.66
C MET A 371 -2.55 42.34 24.16
N GLY A 372 -3.26 43.39 23.76
CA GLY A 372 -3.01 44.77 24.19
C GLY A 372 -1.66 45.31 23.71
N ARG A 373 -1.21 44.91 22.52
CA ARG A 373 0.08 45.31 21.93
C ARG A 373 -0.09 46.40 20.88
N ASP A 374 0.93 47.25 20.73
CA ASP A 374 1.04 48.14 19.59
C ASP A 374 1.35 47.35 18.30
N TYR A 375 1.10 47.99 17.15
CA TYR A 375 1.20 47.33 15.85
C TYR A 375 2.61 46.81 15.56
N ASP A 376 3.64 47.64 15.76
CA ASP A 376 5.02 47.29 15.41
C ASP A 376 5.55 46.16 16.29
N SER A 377 5.32 46.24 17.61
CA SER A 377 5.71 45.17 18.53
C SER A 377 4.96 43.87 18.25
N TRP A 378 3.67 43.95 17.90
CA TRP A 378 2.89 42.77 17.55
C TRP A 378 3.34 42.12 16.23
N GLN A 379 3.67 42.90 15.19
CA GLN A 379 4.19 42.32 13.95
C GLN A 379 5.52 41.57 14.18
N TYR A 380 6.37 42.06 15.09
CA TYR A 380 7.57 41.32 15.51
C TYR A 380 7.23 40.01 16.24
N GLU A 381 6.32 40.05 17.23
CA GLU A 381 5.89 38.86 17.98
C GLU A 381 5.18 37.83 17.07
N LEU A 382 4.39 38.29 16.10
CA LEU A 382 3.75 37.47 15.09
C LEU A 382 4.78 36.82 14.16
N GLY A 383 5.80 37.57 13.72
CA GLY A 383 6.92 37.01 12.97
C GLY A 383 7.65 35.92 13.76
N LEU A 384 7.85 36.14 15.06
CA LEU A 384 8.49 35.15 15.94
C LEU A 384 7.66 33.86 16.09
N ILE A 385 6.33 33.96 16.13
CA ILE A 385 5.40 32.84 16.13
C ILE A 385 5.57 31.94 14.89
N TYR A 386 5.83 32.52 13.72
CA TYR A 386 6.09 31.76 12.49
C TYR A 386 7.51 31.20 12.45
N ILE A 387 8.52 31.98 12.86
CA ILE A 387 9.92 31.53 12.90
C ILE A 387 10.09 30.32 13.82
N ILE A 388 9.49 30.35 15.02
CA ILE A 388 9.65 29.28 16.00
C ILE A 388 8.94 27.98 15.60
N TYR A 389 7.92 28.08 14.74
CA TYR A 389 7.31 26.92 14.09
C TYR A 389 8.25 26.32 13.05
N SER A 390 8.79 27.13 12.13
CA SER A 390 9.56 26.63 10.98
C SER A 390 11.00 26.21 11.32
N PHE A 391 11.63 26.82 12.32
CA PHE A 391 13.02 26.54 12.70
C PHE A 391 13.31 25.06 13.02
N PRO A 392 12.58 24.37 13.93
CA PRO A 392 12.81 22.95 14.17
C PRO A 392 12.59 22.11 12.91
N ASN A 393 11.73 22.57 12.01
CA ASN A 393 11.34 21.84 10.81
C ASN A 393 12.37 21.88 9.68
N MET A 394 13.47 22.63 9.85
CA MET A 394 14.65 22.53 9.00
C MET A 394 15.39 21.19 9.14
N PHE A 395 15.16 20.46 10.23
CA PHE A 395 15.91 19.23 10.56
C PHE A 395 15.01 18.09 11.04
N LEU A 396 13.97 18.38 11.82
CA LEU A 396 13.17 17.34 12.47
C LEU A 396 12.38 16.43 11.49
N PRO A 397 11.82 16.90 10.37
CA PRO A 397 11.13 16.05 9.42
C PRO A 397 12.03 14.94 8.86
N TYR A 398 13.33 15.20 8.67
CA TYR A 398 14.30 14.19 8.29
C TYR A 398 14.41 13.07 9.35
N PHE A 399 14.59 13.44 10.61
CA PHE A 399 14.64 12.48 11.71
C PHE A 399 13.29 11.77 11.90
N GLY A 400 12.17 12.46 11.67
CA GLY A 400 10.84 11.87 11.75
C GLY A 400 10.57 10.85 10.66
N GLY A 401 11.06 11.10 9.45
CA GLY A 401 11.09 10.13 8.36
C GLY A 401 11.85 8.85 8.73
N LEU A 402 13.08 9.01 9.25
CA LEU A 402 13.88 7.87 9.72
C LEU A 402 13.24 7.12 10.89
N LEU A 403 12.52 7.84 11.76
CA LEU A 403 11.82 7.24 12.88
C LEU A 403 10.65 6.35 12.40
N VAL A 404 9.92 6.78 11.36
CA VAL A 404 8.90 5.96 10.71
C VAL A 404 9.50 4.74 10.03
N ASP A 405 10.62 4.91 9.34
CA ASP A 405 11.32 3.79 8.70
C ASP A 405 11.77 2.73 9.71
N LYS A 406 12.13 3.13 10.93
CA LYS A 406 12.59 2.22 12.01
C LYS A 406 11.48 1.66 12.89
N LEU A 407 10.54 2.50 13.31
CA LEU A 407 9.51 2.14 14.30
C LEU A 407 8.17 1.81 13.65
N GLY A 408 8.00 2.03 12.34
CA GLY A 408 6.74 1.84 11.64
C GLY A 408 5.73 2.96 11.89
N MET A 409 4.46 2.69 11.55
CA MET A 409 3.42 3.73 11.51
C MET A 409 2.97 4.23 12.89
N GLN A 410 3.29 3.55 13.99
CA GLN A 410 2.95 4.02 15.35
C GLN A 410 3.47 5.43 15.69
N VAL A 411 4.51 5.89 14.96
CA VAL A 411 5.11 7.21 15.14
C VAL A 411 4.15 8.36 14.81
N PHE A 412 3.17 8.18 13.92
CA PHE A 412 2.25 9.30 13.62
C PHE A 412 1.39 9.68 14.83
N ILE A 413 1.08 8.76 15.75
CA ILE A 413 0.32 9.08 16.99
C ILE A 413 1.14 10.05 17.85
N VAL A 414 2.45 9.84 17.92
CA VAL A 414 3.35 10.71 18.66
C VAL A 414 3.34 12.11 18.06
N TYR A 415 3.46 12.24 16.74
CA TYR A 415 3.45 13.54 16.07
C TYR A 415 2.08 14.23 16.10
N SER A 416 0.98 13.50 15.96
CA SER A 416 -0.37 14.06 16.11
C SER A 416 -0.64 14.54 17.54
N THR A 417 -0.08 13.85 18.55
CA THR A 417 -0.12 14.28 19.96
C THR A 417 0.65 15.58 20.15
N PHE A 418 1.87 15.71 19.60
CA PHE A 418 2.64 16.95 19.66
C PHE A 418 1.91 18.12 18.99
N GLY A 419 1.31 17.88 17.82
CA GLY A 419 0.47 18.87 17.13
C GLY A 419 -0.70 19.31 17.99
N PHE A 420 -1.48 18.36 18.52
CA PHE A 420 -2.64 18.69 19.35
C PHE A 420 -2.26 19.44 20.63
N LEU A 421 -1.28 18.94 21.40
CA LEU A 421 -0.81 19.59 22.62
C LEU A 421 -0.19 20.96 22.35
N GLY A 422 0.54 21.12 21.24
CA GLY A 422 1.09 22.39 20.81
C GLY A 422 0.02 23.44 20.57
N GLN A 423 -1.05 23.08 19.85
CA GLN A 423 -2.18 23.99 19.60
C GLN A 423 -2.98 24.29 20.88
N VAL A 424 -3.15 23.32 21.79
CA VAL A 424 -3.74 23.54 23.11
C VAL A 424 -2.93 24.57 23.90
N LEU A 425 -1.61 24.42 23.97
CA LEU A 425 -0.75 25.37 24.65
C LEU A 425 -0.79 26.76 24.00
N PHE A 426 -0.87 26.82 22.67
CA PHE A 426 -1.05 28.09 21.97
C PHE A 426 -2.35 28.79 22.37
N SER A 427 -3.46 28.05 22.45
CA SER A 427 -4.76 28.56 22.93
C SER A 427 -4.71 29.01 24.39
N VAL A 428 -4.06 28.22 25.26
CA VAL A 428 -3.83 28.58 26.68
C VAL A 428 -2.99 29.85 26.80
N GLY A 429 -1.95 29.99 25.97
CA GLY A 429 -1.12 31.19 25.92
C GLY A 429 -1.91 32.44 25.56
N ILE A 430 -2.86 32.33 24.63
CA ILE A 430 -3.76 33.43 24.25
C ILE A 430 -4.75 33.78 25.36
N HIS A 431 -5.31 32.78 26.05
CA HIS A 431 -6.21 32.99 27.20
C HIS A 431 -5.51 33.75 28.34
N TYR A 432 -4.29 33.34 28.69
CA TYR A 432 -3.49 34.02 29.72
C TYR A 432 -2.70 35.24 29.19
N LYS A 433 -2.86 35.59 27.91
CA LYS A 433 -2.14 36.68 27.22
C LYS A 433 -0.62 36.61 27.40
N ASN A 434 -0.06 35.40 27.41
CA ASN A 434 1.36 35.13 27.63
C ASN A 434 2.04 34.64 26.34
N ILE A 435 2.84 35.52 25.75
CA ILE A 435 3.54 35.24 24.48
C ILE A 435 4.51 34.05 24.60
N TRP A 436 5.16 33.83 25.73
CA TRP A 436 6.12 32.73 25.89
C TRP A 436 5.42 31.37 25.83
N VAL A 437 4.23 31.26 26.43
CA VAL A 437 3.42 30.03 26.34
C VAL A 437 2.95 29.81 24.90
N MET A 438 2.58 30.88 24.19
CA MET A 438 2.23 30.80 22.76
C MET A 438 3.42 30.31 21.92
N LEU A 439 4.63 30.81 22.18
CA LEU A 439 5.84 30.40 21.47
C LEU A 439 6.19 28.93 21.73
N VAL A 440 6.09 28.46 22.98
CA VAL A 440 6.27 27.02 23.30
C VAL A 440 5.22 26.16 22.62
N GLY A 441 3.96 26.60 22.62
CA GLY A 441 2.88 25.91 21.90
C GLY A 441 3.15 25.82 20.40
N ARG A 442 3.62 26.91 19.78
CA ARG A 442 3.98 26.97 18.36
C ARG A 442 5.19 26.10 18.01
N PHE A 443 6.18 26.05 18.88
CA PHE A 443 7.32 25.14 18.74
C PHE A 443 6.85 23.68 18.73
N LEU A 444 6.08 23.24 19.72
CA LEU A 444 5.57 21.86 19.79
C LEU A 444 4.62 21.54 18.62
N PHE A 445 3.79 22.50 18.23
CA PHE A 445 2.94 22.38 17.04
C PHE A 445 3.79 22.18 15.78
N GLY A 446 4.89 22.92 15.63
CA GLY A 446 5.86 22.75 14.55
C GLY A 446 6.48 21.37 14.51
N VAL A 447 6.98 20.88 15.65
CA VAL A 447 7.57 19.53 15.79
C VAL A 447 6.61 18.44 15.31
N GLY A 448 5.33 18.55 15.67
CA GLY A 448 4.29 17.60 15.27
C GLY A 448 3.86 17.77 13.81
N GLY A 449 3.56 18.99 13.38
CA GLY A 449 2.90 19.30 12.12
C GLY A 449 3.66 18.85 10.87
N GLU A 450 4.91 19.29 10.70
CA GLU A 450 5.69 18.95 9.50
C GLU A 450 6.11 17.47 9.49
N SER A 451 6.41 16.91 10.67
CA SER A 451 6.71 15.49 10.80
C SER A 451 5.49 14.62 10.49
N LEU A 452 4.28 15.06 10.83
CA LEU A 452 3.03 14.36 10.52
C LEU A 452 2.76 14.29 9.02
N VAL A 453 3.11 15.35 8.27
CA VAL A 453 3.02 15.37 6.79
C VAL A 453 3.93 14.30 6.18
N VAL A 454 5.15 14.12 6.71
CA VAL A 454 6.09 13.07 6.27
C VAL A 454 5.49 11.67 6.47
N VAL A 455 4.96 11.39 7.67
CA VAL A 455 4.41 10.06 7.96
C VAL A 455 3.15 9.79 7.15
N GLN A 456 2.32 10.81 6.93
CA GLN A 456 1.12 10.69 6.11
C GLN A 456 1.49 10.40 4.64
N GLY A 457 2.52 11.03 4.07
CA GLY A 457 3.00 10.72 2.73
C GLY A 457 3.43 9.25 2.57
N CYS A 458 4.13 8.72 3.58
CA CYS A 458 4.52 7.30 3.61
C CYS A 458 3.31 6.37 3.68
N LEU A 459 2.28 6.73 4.47
CA LEU A 459 1.05 5.96 4.55
C LEU A 459 0.36 5.86 3.18
N MET A 460 0.23 6.98 2.47
CA MET A 460 -0.43 7.00 1.17
C MET A 460 0.33 6.16 0.16
N ALA A 461 1.67 6.29 0.13
CA ALA A 461 2.52 5.51 -0.75
C ALA A 461 2.53 4.00 -0.44
N ALA A 462 2.20 3.62 0.80
CA ALA A 462 2.06 2.21 1.21
C ALA A 462 0.62 1.68 1.02
N SER A 463 -0.38 2.56 0.94
CA SER A 463 -1.80 2.17 0.88
C SER A 463 -2.41 2.27 -0.51
N PHE A 464 -1.78 3.00 -1.42
CA PHE A 464 -2.24 3.23 -2.79
C PHE A 464 -1.09 3.00 -3.78
N GLU A 465 -1.37 2.29 -4.87
CA GLU A 465 -0.40 1.97 -5.91
C GLU A 465 -0.90 2.38 -7.30
N GLY A 466 0.02 2.50 -8.27
CA GLY A 466 -0.30 2.75 -9.67
C GLY A 466 -1.14 4.01 -9.89
N GLU A 467 -2.28 3.86 -10.56
CA GLU A 467 -3.18 4.94 -10.99
C GLU A 467 -4.01 5.54 -9.84
N GLU A 468 -3.91 5.02 -8.61
CA GLU A 468 -4.70 5.53 -7.47
C GLU A 468 -3.87 6.47 -6.55
N LEU A 469 -2.54 6.41 -6.61
CA LEU A 469 -1.67 7.12 -5.68
C LEU A 469 -1.71 8.64 -5.87
N ALA A 470 -1.69 9.13 -7.11
CA ALA A 470 -1.66 10.57 -7.35
C ALA A 470 -3.01 11.23 -7.08
N PHE A 471 -4.12 10.57 -7.43
CA PHE A 471 -5.45 10.97 -6.99
C PHE A 471 -5.55 11.03 -5.46
N ALA A 472 -5.09 10.00 -4.75
CA ALA A 472 -5.18 9.92 -3.30
C ALA A 472 -4.37 11.03 -2.59
N LEU A 473 -3.13 11.27 -3.03
CA LEU A 473 -2.30 12.39 -2.55
C LEU A 473 -2.89 13.75 -2.94
N GLY A 474 -3.46 13.86 -4.14
CA GLY A 474 -4.16 15.07 -4.60
C GLY A 474 -5.38 15.41 -3.73
N LEU A 475 -6.26 14.43 -3.47
CA LEU A 475 -7.42 14.63 -2.60
C LEU A 475 -6.99 15.02 -1.18
N ASN A 476 -5.92 14.41 -0.67
CA ASN A 476 -5.36 14.74 0.63
C ASN A 476 -4.87 16.20 0.72
N LEU A 477 -4.10 16.65 -0.28
CA LEU A 477 -3.65 18.04 -0.36
C LEU A 477 -4.81 19.03 -0.51
N CYS A 478 -5.86 18.66 -1.25
CA CYS A 478 -7.07 19.46 -1.38
C CYS A 478 -7.76 19.67 -0.03
N VAL A 479 -8.03 18.58 0.72
CA VAL A 479 -8.68 18.67 2.03
C VAL A 479 -7.80 19.42 3.04
N SER A 480 -6.49 19.23 2.98
CA SER A 480 -5.52 19.97 3.78
C SER A 480 -5.63 21.47 3.55
N ARG A 481 -5.58 21.93 2.30
CA ARG A 481 -5.71 23.36 1.95
C ARG A 481 -7.09 23.92 2.24
N LEU A 482 -8.14 23.10 2.16
CA LEU A 482 -9.48 23.49 2.60
C LEU A 482 -9.48 23.87 4.10
N GLY A 483 -8.63 23.25 4.92
CA GLY A 483 -8.43 23.64 6.32
C GLY A 483 -8.04 25.12 6.48
N SER A 484 -7.08 25.60 5.70
CA SER A 484 -6.66 27.00 5.66
C SER A 484 -7.77 27.94 5.21
N VAL A 485 -8.52 27.55 4.17
CA VAL A 485 -9.68 28.33 3.67
C VAL A 485 -10.77 28.42 4.72
N VAL A 486 -11.09 27.29 5.38
CA VAL A 486 -12.08 27.24 6.45
C VAL A 486 -11.61 28.08 7.65
N ASN A 487 -10.32 28.10 7.98
CA ASN A 487 -9.78 29.02 8.99
C ASN A 487 -9.98 30.49 8.59
N ALA A 488 -9.64 30.87 7.37
CA ALA A 488 -9.78 32.26 6.90
C ALA A 488 -11.23 32.77 6.93
N VAL A 489 -12.21 31.88 6.73
CA VAL A 489 -13.65 32.22 6.74
C VAL A 489 -14.27 32.08 8.13
N LEU A 490 -14.04 30.96 8.81
CA LEU A 490 -14.72 30.60 10.06
C LEU A 490 -14.12 31.33 11.26
N SER A 491 -12.81 31.49 11.35
CA SER A 491 -12.16 32.10 12.52
C SER A 491 -12.62 33.53 12.77
N PRO A 492 -12.73 34.43 11.76
CA PRO A 492 -13.30 35.76 11.98
C PRO A 492 -14.79 35.75 12.39
N VAL A 493 -15.57 34.77 11.92
CA VAL A 493 -16.99 34.62 12.29
C VAL A 493 -17.12 34.19 13.76
N LEU A 494 -16.28 33.25 14.20
CA LEU A 494 -16.21 32.82 15.59
C LEU A 494 -15.76 33.97 16.52
N ASP A 495 -14.77 34.75 16.09
CA ASP A 495 -14.32 35.94 16.83
C ASP A 495 -15.46 36.95 17.02
N LYS A 496 -16.21 37.24 15.95
CA LYS A 496 -17.32 38.19 16.01
C LYS A 496 -18.45 37.74 16.95
N GLN A 497 -18.73 36.43 17.03
CA GLN A 497 -19.84 35.91 17.83
C GLN A 497 -19.44 35.65 19.30
N TRP A 498 -18.25 35.11 19.52
CA TRP A 498 -17.83 34.56 20.82
C TRP A 498 -16.43 35.03 21.27
N GLY A 499 -15.78 35.90 20.50
CA GLY A 499 -14.47 36.48 20.82
C GLY A 499 -13.28 35.65 20.29
N VAL A 500 -12.10 36.28 20.28
CA VAL A 500 -10.89 35.72 19.66
C VAL A 500 -10.45 34.38 20.28
N GLU A 501 -10.69 34.19 21.57
CA GLU A 501 -10.37 32.94 22.26
C GLU A 501 -11.19 31.77 21.70
N ALA A 502 -12.47 31.99 21.38
CA ALA A 502 -13.33 31.00 20.77
C ALA A 502 -12.92 30.70 19.32
N ALA A 503 -12.44 31.71 18.58
CA ALA A 503 -11.90 31.52 17.23
C ALA A 503 -10.65 30.62 17.24
N VAL A 504 -9.76 30.81 18.21
CA VAL A 504 -8.56 29.97 18.38
C VAL A 504 -8.91 28.57 18.91
N ALA A 505 -9.93 28.47 19.76
CA ALA A 505 -10.49 27.18 20.18
C ALA A 505 -11.04 26.37 18.99
N GLY A 506 -11.54 27.03 17.94
CA GLY A 506 -11.89 26.40 16.67
C GLY A 506 -10.72 25.63 16.03
N GLY A 507 -9.52 26.21 16.05
CA GLY A 507 -8.30 25.51 15.61
C GLY A 507 -7.91 24.34 16.51
N THR A 508 -8.11 24.49 17.82
CA THR A 508 -7.89 23.40 18.78
C THR A 508 -8.84 22.22 18.53
N ALA A 509 -10.12 22.50 18.23
CA ALA A 509 -11.09 21.49 17.86
C ALA A 509 -10.74 20.80 16.53
N ALA A 510 -10.24 21.54 15.54
CA ALA A 510 -9.77 20.96 14.29
C ALA A 510 -8.57 20.02 14.51
N CYS A 511 -7.59 20.40 15.34
CA CYS A 511 -6.48 19.53 15.74
C CYS A 511 -6.93 18.31 16.54
N LEU A 512 -7.97 18.43 17.38
CA LEU A 512 -8.57 17.29 18.08
C LEU A 512 -9.16 16.29 17.09
N ILE A 513 -9.88 16.75 16.07
CA ILE A 513 -10.39 15.88 15.00
C ILE A 513 -9.23 15.14 14.33
N SER A 514 -8.18 15.86 13.94
CA SER A 514 -6.97 15.24 13.36
C SER A 514 -6.32 14.20 14.28
N PHE A 515 -6.23 14.49 15.59
CA PHE A 515 -5.71 13.54 16.57
C PHE A 515 -6.59 12.29 16.71
N LEU A 516 -7.91 12.45 16.78
CA LEU A 516 -8.85 11.33 16.85
C LEU A 516 -8.82 10.49 15.57
N SER A 517 -8.79 11.15 14.39
CA SER A 517 -8.61 10.47 13.11
C SER A 517 -7.33 9.64 13.10
N SER A 518 -6.25 10.14 13.70
CA SER A 518 -5.00 9.42 13.85
C SER A 518 -5.17 8.13 14.68
N LEU A 519 -5.85 8.17 15.83
CA LEU A 519 -6.08 6.99 16.65
C LEU A 519 -6.91 5.92 15.91
N ILE A 520 -7.94 6.36 15.19
CA ILE A 520 -8.80 5.48 14.40
C ILE A 520 -8.02 4.86 13.24
N LEU A 521 -7.18 5.65 12.55
CA LEU A 521 -6.31 5.18 11.47
C LEU A 521 -5.36 4.09 11.98
N TYR A 522 -4.75 4.29 13.16
CA TYR A 522 -3.85 3.30 13.76
C TYR A 522 -4.60 2.01 14.10
N ALA A 523 -5.83 2.12 14.61
CA ALA A 523 -6.64 0.96 14.93
C ALA A 523 -6.97 0.13 13.67
N ILE A 524 -7.25 0.80 12.54
CA ILE A 524 -7.64 0.16 11.29
C ILE A 524 -6.46 -0.42 10.51
N LEU A 525 -5.22 0.08 10.70
CA LEU A 525 -4.06 -0.44 9.99
C LEU A 525 -3.79 -1.92 10.31
N PRO A 526 -3.28 -2.74 9.36
CA PRO A 526 -2.91 -4.12 9.66
C PRO A 526 -1.67 -4.14 10.57
N GLU A 527 -1.53 -5.15 11.43
CA GLU A 527 -0.40 -5.26 12.37
C GLU A 527 0.97 -5.23 11.67
N SER A 528 1.06 -5.77 10.44
CA SER A 528 2.24 -5.67 9.58
C SER A 528 2.66 -4.22 9.30
N ALA A 529 1.70 -3.30 9.09
CA ALA A 529 1.97 -1.89 8.89
C ALA A 529 2.24 -1.12 10.21
N LYS A 530 1.77 -1.63 11.36
CA LYS A 530 1.92 -0.96 12.67
C LYS A 530 3.34 -1.06 13.23
N ARG A 531 4.08 -2.14 12.94
CA ARG A 531 5.44 -2.37 13.44
C ARG A 531 6.35 -2.95 12.35
N ARG A 532 7.43 -2.23 12.01
CA ARG A 532 8.62 -2.86 11.41
C ARG A 532 9.51 -3.35 12.54
N VAL A 533 9.41 -4.62 12.92
CA VAL A 533 10.38 -5.21 13.83
C VAL A 533 11.56 -5.67 12.98
N ILE A 534 12.71 -4.99 13.11
CA ILE A 534 13.98 -5.51 12.63
C ILE A 534 14.22 -6.81 13.39
N VAL A 535 14.04 -7.96 12.73
CA VAL A 535 14.53 -9.23 13.24
C VAL A 535 16.06 -9.14 13.14
N SER A 536 16.71 -8.60 14.18
CA SER A 536 18.13 -8.88 14.34
C SER A 536 18.22 -10.39 14.56
N ALA A 537 18.84 -11.10 13.63
CA ALA A 537 19.17 -12.50 13.82
C ALA A 537 19.80 -12.66 15.22
N ASN A 538 19.23 -13.55 16.02
CA ASN A 538 19.77 -13.95 17.33
C ASN A 538 21.28 -14.17 17.19
N THR A 539 22.06 -13.28 17.78
CA THR A 539 23.46 -13.53 18.14
C THR A 539 23.57 -13.87 19.62
N ASP A 540 22.49 -14.34 20.23
CA ASP A 540 22.48 -14.93 21.56
C ASP A 540 22.98 -16.37 21.47
N GLY A 541 24.31 -16.49 21.45
CA GLY A 541 25.01 -17.76 21.44
C GLY A 541 26.51 -17.61 21.23
N LEU A 542 27.17 -16.74 22.00
CA LEU A 542 28.61 -16.82 22.36
C LEU A 542 28.92 -15.75 23.41
N GLU A 543 29.09 -16.18 24.65
CA GLU A 543 29.42 -15.36 25.81
C GLU A 543 30.77 -14.63 25.66
N ALA A 544 30.81 -13.38 26.15
CA ALA A 544 32.02 -12.81 26.76
C ALA A 544 31.63 -11.82 27.87
N SER A 545 31.66 -12.32 29.10
CA SER A 545 31.85 -11.64 30.40
C SER A 545 32.03 -10.11 30.42
N SER A 546 31.22 -9.42 31.21
CA SER A 546 31.53 -8.10 31.76
C SER A 546 32.08 -8.21 33.19
N PRO A 547 32.98 -7.28 33.58
CA PRO A 547 32.76 -6.48 34.79
C PRO A 547 33.12 -5.00 34.51
N GLU A 548 32.55 -3.94 35.09
CA GLU A 548 32.25 -3.67 36.50
C GLU A 548 31.60 -2.25 36.61
N THR A 549 30.63 -2.08 37.54
CA THR A 549 30.26 -0.83 38.28
C THR A 549 29.60 0.35 37.50
N LEU A 550 28.55 1.08 37.94
CA LEU A 550 28.10 1.54 39.27
C LEU A 550 26.55 1.78 39.32
N PHE A 551 25.85 1.05 40.22
CA PHE A 551 24.80 1.47 41.21
C PHE A 551 23.42 2.06 40.79
N PRO A 552 22.38 2.04 41.67
CA PRO A 552 21.46 0.90 41.82
C PRO A 552 19.97 1.32 41.88
N VAL A 553 19.03 0.40 41.64
CA VAL A 553 17.68 0.53 42.24
C VAL A 553 17.34 -0.78 42.95
N GLU A 554 17.10 -0.59 44.24
CA GLU A 554 16.85 -1.52 45.31
C GLU A 554 15.58 -2.34 45.05
N VAL A 555 15.72 -3.67 44.96
CA VAL A 555 14.59 -4.59 45.00
C VAL A 555 14.73 -5.49 46.23
N GLN A 556 13.62 -5.58 46.93
CA GLN A 556 13.43 -6.11 48.27
C GLN A 556 13.94 -7.54 48.48
N ARG A 557 14.40 -7.75 49.72
CA ARG A 557 14.64 -9.02 50.40
C ARG A 557 13.50 -10.02 50.16
N ASN A 558 13.88 -11.29 49.95
CA ASN A 558 13.40 -12.47 50.68
C ASN A 558 14.28 -13.69 50.26
N THR A 559 15.23 -14.11 51.12
CA THR A 559 15.23 -15.31 52.00
C THR A 559 15.66 -16.63 51.34
N TRP A 560 16.84 -17.14 51.77
CA TRP A 560 17.31 -18.53 52.04
C TRP A 560 17.00 -19.66 51.01
N ASP A 561 17.88 -20.59 50.60
CA ASP A 561 18.90 -21.38 51.34
C ASP A 561 19.99 -21.96 50.38
N PRO A 562 21.16 -22.46 50.88
CA PRO A 562 22.29 -22.96 50.10
C PRO A 562 22.58 -24.47 50.29
N GLU A 563 22.52 -25.26 49.21
CA GLU A 563 23.14 -26.58 49.03
C GLU A 563 23.35 -26.69 47.49
N ASP A 564 24.47 -27.05 46.87
CA ASP A 564 25.53 -27.99 47.19
C ASP A 564 26.80 -27.66 46.40
N SER A 565 27.92 -28.11 46.95
CA SER A 565 29.29 -27.97 46.49
C SER A 565 29.75 -29.08 45.52
N ASP A 566 30.92 -28.82 44.93
CA ASP A 566 31.95 -29.80 44.51
C ASP A 566 31.88 -30.45 43.12
N LEU A 567 33.00 -30.27 42.38
CA LEU A 567 33.87 -31.30 41.72
C LEU A 567 34.61 -30.66 40.51
N ILE A 568 35.87 -30.22 40.61
CA ILE A 568 37.15 -30.98 40.57
C ILE A 568 37.69 -31.29 39.13
N THR A 569 38.72 -30.51 38.72
CA THR A 569 40.02 -30.89 38.08
C THR A 569 40.07 -31.55 36.68
N THR A 570 41.11 -31.52 35.82
CA THR A 570 42.48 -30.93 35.68
C THR A 570 43.04 -31.34 34.29
N ASN A 571 44.18 -30.73 33.91
CA ASN A 571 45.24 -31.18 32.97
C ASN A 571 45.22 -30.55 31.56
N SER A 572 46.32 -30.21 30.88
CA SER A 572 47.71 -29.76 31.16
C SER A 572 48.52 -29.94 29.86
N ASP A 573 49.29 -28.92 29.48
CA ASP A 573 50.56 -28.94 28.71
C ASP A 573 50.63 -29.31 27.20
N VAL A 574 51.34 -28.48 26.40
CA VAL A 574 52.73 -28.72 25.92
C VAL A 574 53.15 -27.80 24.73
N SER A 575 54.22 -27.01 24.96
CA SER A 575 55.36 -26.51 24.10
C SER A 575 55.13 -25.87 22.70
N CYS A 576 55.55 -24.61 22.42
CA CYS A 576 56.88 -23.99 22.19
C CYS A 576 57.57 -24.24 20.82
N ARG A 577 57.84 -23.17 20.02
CA ARG A 577 59.19 -22.68 19.62
C ARG A 577 59.21 -21.53 18.56
N ASN A 578 59.91 -20.44 18.92
CA ASN A 578 60.82 -19.48 18.22
C ASN A 578 60.83 -19.40 16.68
N GLY A 579 61.06 -18.26 15.99
CA GLY A 579 61.46 -16.89 16.34
C GLY A 579 62.01 -16.11 15.12
N SER A 580 62.02 -14.77 15.22
CA SER A 580 62.85 -13.75 14.53
C SER A 580 62.51 -13.20 13.11
N LEU A 581 62.18 -11.89 13.11
CA LEU A 581 62.76 -10.75 12.33
C LEU A 581 62.67 -10.71 10.78
N GLN A 582 61.97 -9.70 10.20
CA GLN A 582 62.51 -8.41 9.70
C GLN A 582 61.55 -7.66 8.76
N ARG A 583 61.54 -6.32 8.84
CA ARG A 583 60.85 -5.37 7.95
C ARG A 583 61.47 -5.31 6.54
N ARG A 584 60.65 -5.19 5.49
CA ARG A 584 60.95 -4.40 4.28
C ARG A 584 59.67 -3.91 3.57
N HIS A 585 59.68 -2.63 3.19
CA HIS A 585 58.67 -1.98 2.34
C HIS A 585 58.75 -2.48 0.90
N PHE A 586 57.61 -2.63 0.21
CA PHE A 586 57.44 -2.17 -1.17
C PHE A 586 55.96 -2.08 -1.61
N ARG A 587 55.71 -1.17 -2.56
CA ARG A 587 54.43 -0.78 -3.18
C ARG A 587 54.01 -1.73 -4.32
N SER A 588 52.70 -1.70 -4.61
CA SER A 588 52.05 -1.73 -5.93
C SER A 588 51.88 -3.05 -6.70
N SER A 589 50.69 -3.13 -7.32
CA SER A 589 50.24 -3.90 -8.50
C SER A 589 49.95 -5.40 -8.37
N SER A 590 48.65 -5.69 -8.37
CA SER A 590 47.94 -6.65 -9.24
C SER A 590 48.75 -7.79 -9.87
N GLU A 591 48.52 -9.01 -9.39
CA GLU A 591 48.45 -10.21 -10.25
C GLU A 591 47.66 -11.31 -9.52
N ALA A 592 46.68 -11.86 -10.23
CA ALA A 592 45.82 -12.93 -9.79
C ALA A 592 46.61 -14.24 -9.66
N ILE A 593 46.51 -14.90 -8.50
CA ILE A 593 46.87 -16.31 -8.34
C ILE A 593 45.56 -17.10 -8.29
N SER A 594 45.27 -17.79 -9.39
CA SER A 594 44.21 -18.76 -9.50
C SER A 594 44.52 -19.98 -8.63
N ILE A 595 43.74 -20.17 -7.57
CA ILE A 595 43.69 -21.44 -6.84
C ILE A 595 42.52 -22.23 -7.43
N VAL A 596 42.85 -23.26 -8.20
CA VAL A 596 41.91 -24.29 -8.66
C VAL A 596 41.48 -25.10 -7.42
N PRO A 597 40.19 -25.15 -7.05
CA PRO A 597 39.75 -26.03 -5.98
C PRO A 597 39.56 -27.44 -6.55
N ASN A 598 40.32 -28.40 -6.01
CA ASN A 598 40.02 -29.82 -6.17
C ASN A 598 38.74 -30.18 -5.41
N GLU A 599 37.97 -31.10 -5.96
CA GLU A 599 36.78 -31.72 -5.38
C GLU A 599 37.14 -32.34 -4.01
N THR A 600 36.71 -31.76 -2.89
CA THR A 600 36.37 -32.41 -1.59
C THR A 600 36.24 -31.50 -0.35
N THR A 601 36.38 -30.17 -0.44
CA THR A 601 36.12 -29.29 0.74
C THR A 601 34.65 -28.90 0.89
N PRO A 602 33.99 -29.21 2.03
CA PRO A 602 32.64 -28.72 2.32
C PRO A 602 32.68 -27.21 2.58
N LEU A 603 31.67 -26.53 2.07
CA LEU A 603 31.44 -25.08 2.09
C LEU A 603 31.71 -24.45 3.47
N LEU A 604 32.91 -23.89 3.62
CA LEU A 604 33.25 -22.96 4.69
C LEU A 604 32.63 -21.61 4.35
N PHE A 605 31.68 -21.20 5.20
CA PHE A 605 31.23 -19.83 5.45
C PHE A 605 32.00 -18.74 4.70
N VAL A 606 31.41 -18.24 3.62
CA VAL A 606 31.58 -16.82 3.29
C VAL A 606 30.95 -16.08 4.46
N PRO A 607 31.66 -15.19 5.18
CA PRO A 607 30.99 -14.34 6.14
C PRO A 607 30.01 -13.50 5.32
N SER A 608 28.71 -13.78 5.46
CA SER A 608 27.69 -12.82 5.11
C SER A 608 28.04 -11.57 5.90
N GLU A 609 28.36 -10.49 5.21
CA GLU A 609 28.46 -9.18 5.85
C GLU A 609 27.22 -9.02 6.75
N PRO A 610 27.38 -8.59 8.02
CA PRO A 610 26.23 -8.36 8.86
C PRO A 610 25.29 -7.40 8.13
N PRO A 611 23.95 -7.55 8.22
CA PRO A 611 23.04 -6.57 7.67
C PRO A 611 23.45 -5.21 8.24
N LEU A 612 23.89 -4.32 7.34
CA LEU A 612 24.45 -3.02 7.69
C LEU A 612 23.42 -2.27 8.53
N VAL A 613 23.66 -2.18 9.84
CA VAL A 613 22.93 -1.27 10.72
C VAL A 613 23.28 0.15 10.26
N TYR A 614 22.50 0.74 9.37
CA TYR A 614 22.86 2.04 8.79
C TYR A 614 22.76 3.16 9.83
N GLY A 615 23.86 3.90 9.98
CA GLY A 615 23.90 5.14 10.74
C GLY A 615 23.14 6.27 10.03
N PHE A 616 22.63 7.22 10.82
CA PHE A 616 21.86 8.40 10.38
C PHE A 616 22.47 9.17 9.19
N CYS A 617 23.78 9.08 8.92
CA CYS A 617 24.43 9.82 7.82
C CYS A 617 24.45 9.07 6.46
N ASN A 618 24.25 7.75 6.43
CA ASN A 618 24.40 6.94 5.20
C ASN A 618 23.14 6.90 4.31
N ALA A 619 22.01 7.46 4.75
CA ALA A 619 20.78 7.52 3.93
C ALA A 619 20.96 8.41 2.68
N PHE A 620 21.72 9.49 2.79
CA PHE A 620 21.95 10.45 1.70
C PHE A 620 22.61 9.82 0.47
N SER A 621 23.51 8.85 0.67
CA SER A 621 24.21 8.17 -0.42
C SER A 621 23.36 7.14 -1.17
N GLN A 622 22.18 6.79 -0.64
CA GLN A 622 21.28 5.81 -1.26
C GLN A 622 20.28 6.44 -2.21
N PHE A 623 20.07 7.76 -2.13
CA PHE A 623 19.10 8.43 -2.97
C PHE A 623 19.59 8.63 -4.41
N PRO A 624 18.81 8.20 -5.42
CA PRO A 624 19.22 8.28 -6.81
C PRO A 624 19.15 9.73 -7.33
N LEU A 625 19.84 10.03 -8.43
CA LEU A 625 19.86 11.38 -9.01
C LEU A 625 18.46 11.98 -9.30
N PRO A 626 17.47 11.22 -9.82
CA PRO A 626 16.10 11.73 -10.00
C PRO A 626 15.47 12.25 -8.71
N PHE A 627 15.75 11.64 -7.56
CA PHE A 627 15.26 12.13 -6.26
C PHE A 627 15.82 13.51 -5.95
N TRP A 628 17.12 13.74 -6.16
CA TRP A 628 17.75 15.03 -5.89
C TRP A 628 17.22 16.14 -6.80
N ILE A 629 16.93 15.82 -8.06
CA ILE A 629 16.29 16.76 -9.00
C ILE A 629 14.87 17.09 -8.52
N LEU A 630 14.08 16.09 -8.11
CA LEU A 630 12.75 16.30 -7.54
C LEU A 630 12.79 17.14 -6.26
N CYS A 631 13.73 16.87 -5.35
CA CYS A 631 13.92 17.64 -4.12
C CYS A 631 14.28 19.10 -4.41
N LEU A 632 15.15 19.35 -5.39
CA LEU A 632 15.48 20.71 -5.82
C LEU A 632 14.25 21.42 -6.42
N MET A 633 13.52 20.74 -7.30
CA MET A 633 12.28 21.27 -7.91
C MET A 633 11.23 21.60 -6.85
N TYR A 634 11.11 20.76 -5.82
CA TYR A 634 10.23 20.98 -4.68
C TYR A 634 10.62 22.25 -3.91
N VAL A 635 11.91 22.39 -3.58
CA VAL A 635 12.48 23.57 -2.90
C VAL A 635 12.21 24.86 -3.68
N VAL A 636 12.48 24.89 -4.99
CA VAL A 636 12.30 26.11 -5.79
C VAL A 636 10.82 26.41 -6.04
N PHE A 637 9.96 25.40 -6.19
CA PHE A 637 8.52 25.60 -6.37
C PHE A 637 7.90 26.26 -5.14
N TYR A 638 8.06 25.67 -3.95
CA TYR A 638 7.51 26.24 -2.73
C TYR A 638 8.22 27.53 -2.32
N GLY A 639 9.54 27.59 -2.53
CA GLY A 639 10.33 28.80 -2.36
C GLY A 639 9.82 29.96 -3.21
N THR A 640 9.33 29.70 -4.42
CA THR A 640 8.71 30.74 -5.26
C THR A 640 7.28 31.01 -4.80
N ALA A 641 6.45 29.98 -4.65
CA ALA A 641 5.02 30.11 -4.40
C ALA A 641 4.69 30.74 -3.04
N TRP A 642 5.23 30.19 -1.95
CA TRP A 642 4.96 30.68 -0.61
C TRP A 642 5.59 32.05 -0.35
N CYS A 643 6.81 32.28 -0.85
CA CYS A 643 7.47 33.57 -0.65
C CYS A 643 6.80 34.68 -1.48
N PHE A 644 6.33 34.36 -2.69
CA PHE A 644 5.52 35.28 -3.47
C PHE A 644 4.22 35.62 -2.72
N ASN A 645 3.46 34.64 -2.21
CA ASN A 645 2.23 34.91 -1.46
C ASN A 645 2.46 35.82 -0.24
N ASN A 646 3.58 35.67 0.47
CA ASN A 646 3.95 36.54 1.60
C ASN A 646 4.24 37.99 1.21
N THR A 647 4.61 38.24 -0.05
CA THR A 647 5.04 39.56 -0.55
C THR A 647 4.10 40.14 -1.63
N ALA A 648 3.14 39.35 -2.13
CA ALA A 648 2.27 39.66 -3.25
C ALA A 648 1.35 40.84 -2.97
N SER A 649 0.85 40.99 -1.73
CA SER A 649 -0.02 42.12 -1.38
C SER A 649 0.68 43.46 -1.59
N ASP A 650 1.88 43.61 -1.04
CA ASP A 650 2.66 44.85 -1.16
C ASP A 650 3.07 45.11 -2.61
N PHE A 651 3.41 44.05 -3.35
CA PHE A 651 3.73 44.15 -4.77
C PHE A 651 2.55 44.67 -5.58
N LEU A 652 1.37 44.05 -5.42
CA LEU A 652 0.14 44.42 -6.11
C LEU A 652 -0.31 45.84 -5.76
N GLN A 653 -0.16 46.25 -4.49
CA GLN A 653 -0.43 47.63 -4.05
C GLN A 653 0.53 48.63 -4.70
N SER A 654 1.83 48.27 -4.82
CA SER A 654 2.83 49.18 -5.39
C SER A 654 2.62 49.45 -6.89
N LYS A 655 1.99 48.52 -7.61
CA LYS A 655 1.95 48.53 -9.08
C LYS A 655 0.55 48.70 -9.69
N TRP A 656 -0.50 48.11 -9.10
CA TRP A 656 -1.86 48.18 -9.65
C TRP A 656 -2.90 48.81 -8.70
N TYR A 657 -2.79 48.55 -7.40
CA TYR A 657 -3.83 48.87 -6.42
C TYR A 657 -3.31 49.84 -5.34
N ALA A 658 -2.80 50.99 -5.76
CA ALA A 658 -2.25 51.99 -4.85
C ALA A 658 -3.30 52.42 -3.81
N ASN A 659 -2.98 52.29 -2.52
CA ASN A 659 -3.84 52.56 -1.37
C ASN A 659 -5.12 51.70 -1.25
N ASP A 660 -5.25 50.61 -2.02
CA ASP A 660 -6.36 49.67 -1.94
C ASP A 660 -5.87 48.28 -1.49
N THR A 661 -5.65 48.17 -0.18
CA THR A 661 -5.20 46.95 0.50
C THR A 661 -6.20 45.81 0.41
N ILE A 662 -7.50 46.13 0.31
CA ILE A 662 -8.58 45.13 0.26
C ILE A 662 -8.58 44.46 -1.11
N THR A 663 -8.60 45.24 -2.19
CA THR A 663 -8.59 44.68 -3.55
C THR A 663 -7.29 43.93 -3.83
N ALA A 664 -6.13 44.46 -3.41
CA ALA A 664 -4.86 43.75 -3.51
C ALA A 664 -4.86 42.41 -2.73
N GLY A 665 -5.45 42.41 -1.53
CA GLY A 665 -5.63 41.22 -0.70
C GLY A 665 -6.57 40.16 -1.30
N LEU A 666 -7.62 40.58 -2.01
CA LEU A 666 -8.50 39.67 -2.74
C LEU A 666 -7.80 39.09 -3.97
N VAL A 667 -7.08 39.93 -4.71
CA VAL A 667 -6.38 39.51 -5.94
C VAL A 667 -5.20 38.59 -5.61
N MET A 668 -4.44 38.80 -4.53
CA MET A 668 -3.37 37.89 -4.10
C MET A 668 -3.90 36.50 -3.71
N SER A 669 -5.17 36.36 -3.31
CA SER A 669 -5.75 35.08 -2.88
C SER A 669 -6.14 34.16 -4.04
N ILE A 670 -6.12 34.67 -5.27
CA ILE A 670 -6.52 33.96 -6.48
C ILE A 670 -5.72 32.67 -6.70
N PRO A 671 -4.37 32.68 -6.68
CA PRO A 671 -3.58 31.46 -6.96
C PRO A 671 -3.91 30.31 -6.01
N ASP A 672 -3.96 30.57 -4.70
CA ASP A 672 -4.24 29.54 -3.68
C ASP A 672 -5.69 29.04 -3.76
N SER A 673 -6.64 29.94 -4.03
CA SER A 673 -8.06 29.59 -4.20
C SER A 673 -8.28 28.72 -5.44
N THR A 674 -7.70 29.12 -6.58
CA THR A 674 -7.75 28.34 -7.82
C THR A 674 -7.07 26.99 -7.64
N SER A 675 -5.90 26.97 -6.99
CA SER A 675 -5.15 25.75 -6.77
C SER A 675 -5.92 24.75 -5.89
N SER A 676 -6.54 25.22 -4.80
CA SER A 676 -7.32 24.37 -3.89
C SER A 676 -8.45 23.61 -4.58
N VAL A 677 -9.08 24.21 -5.60
CA VAL A 677 -10.14 23.54 -6.39
C VAL A 677 -9.56 22.60 -7.44
N LEU A 678 -8.49 23.03 -8.13
CA LEU A 678 -7.96 22.30 -9.29
C LEU A 678 -7.08 21.11 -8.92
N VAL A 679 -6.53 21.03 -7.70
CA VAL A 679 -5.66 19.93 -7.26
C VAL A 679 -6.30 18.55 -7.46
N VAL A 680 -7.60 18.38 -7.16
CA VAL A 680 -8.30 17.09 -7.35
C VAL A 680 -8.43 16.71 -8.82
N LEU A 681 -8.76 17.69 -9.67
CA LEU A 681 -8.88 17.49 -11.11
C LEU A 681 -7.53 17.16 -11.72
N CYS A 682 -6.47 17.87 -11.32
CA CYS A 682 -5.10 17.59 -11.76
C CYS A 682 -4.65 16.18 -11.35
N GLY A 683 -5.03 15.69 -10.16
CA GLY A 683 -4.75 14.32 -9.73
C GLY A 683 -5.37 13.29 -10.68
N TYR A 684 -6.67 13.42 -10.92
CA TYR A 684 -7.39 12.56 -11.85
C TYR A 684 -6.83 12.59 -13.29
N PHE A 685 -6.44 13.78 -13.79
CA PHE A 685 -5.83 13.92 -15.12
C PHE A 685 -4.41 13.34 -15.20
N LEU A 686 -3.63 13.40 -14.12
CA LEU A 686 -2.30 12.81 -14.07
C LEU A 686 -2.37 11.28 -14.18
N ASP A 687 -3.32 10.67 -13.47
CA ASP A 687 -3.51 9.23 -13.48
C ASP A 687 -3.94 8.71 -14.86
N SER A 688 -4.76 9.49 -15.60
CA SER A 688 -5.22 9.11 -16.95
C SER A 688 -4.19 9.32 -18.09
N THR A 689 -3.17 10.16 -17.90
CA THR A 689 -2.24 10.54 -18.98
C THR A 689 -0.81 10.03 -18.81
N ARG A 690 -0.45 9.44 -17.65
CA ARG A 690 0.87 8.87 -17.30
C ARG A 690 2.10 9.73 -17.68
N SER A 691 1.93 11.06 -17.86
CA SER A 691 2.98 11.97 -18.37
C SER A 691 3.43 13.04 -17.35
N GLY A 692 3.72 12.62 -16.11
CA GLY A 692 4.06 13.53 -15.00
C GLY A 692 5.16 14.55 -15.31
N THR A 693 6.24 14.14 -15.99
CA THR A 693 7.34 15.07 -16.38
C THR A 693 6.89 16.19 -17.32
N THR A 694 5.97 15.92 -18.25
CA THR A 694 5.48 16.91 -19.20
C THR A 694 4.63 17.97 -18.50
N LEU A 695 3.82 17.54 -17.53
CA LEU A 695 3.03 18.43 -16.69
C LEU A 695 3.92 19.33 -15.81
N LEU A 696 5.05 18.82 -15.31
CA LEU A 696 6.04 19.63 -14.60
C LEU A 696 6.68 20.69 -15.50
N ILE A 697 7.06 20.34 -16.72
CA ILE A 697 7.61 21.29 -17.71
C ILE A 697 6.60 22.40 -17.99
N LEU A 698 5.34 22.04 -18.27
CA LEU A 698 4.27 23.02 -18.51
C LEU A 698 4.07 23.94 -17.31
N SER A 699 4.08 23.38 -16.11
CA SER A 699 3.87 24.12 -14.87
C SER A 699 4.99 25.11 -14.56
N PHE A 700 6.26 24.68 -14.59
CA PHE A 700 7.38 25.60 -14.35
C PHE A 700 7.55 26.63 -15.47
N THR A 701 7.19 26.30 -16.70
CA THR A 701 7.13 27.27 -17.81
C THR A 701 6.09 28.34 -17.51
N ALA A 702 4.89 27.96 -17.05
CA ALA A 702 3.83 28.88 -16.66
C ALA A 702 4.25 29.79 -15.50
N ILE A 703 4.86 29.25 -14.44
CA ILE A 703 5.36 30.05 -13.29
C ILE A 703 6.40 31.06 -13.76
N THR A 704 7.37 30.63 -14.57
CA THR A 704 8.42 31.51 -15.11
C THR A 704 7.82 32.64 -15.95
N LEU A 705 6.90 32.32 -16.86
CA LEU A 705 6.22 33.30 -17.69
C LEU A 705 5.40 34.29 -16.87
N VAL A 706 4.69 33.83 -15.83
CA VAL A 706 3.88 34.69 -14.97
C VAL A 706 4.77 35.71 -14.23
N HIS A 707 5.87 35.29 -13.60
CA HIS A 707 6.77 36.24 -12.92
C HIS A 707 7.43 37.23 -13.88
N ILE A 708 7.77 36.81 -15.11
CA ILE A 708 8.26 37.73 -16.14
C ILE A 708 7.16 38.74 -16.54
N LEU A 709 5.92 38.28 -16.75
CA LEU A 709 4.81 39.16 -17.10
C LEU A 709 4.51 40.15 -15.97
N LEU A 710 4.45 39.69 -14.72
CA LEU A 710 4.22 40.51 -13.54
C LEU A 710 5.36 41.51 -13.33
N GLY A 711 6.62 41.13 -13.55
CA GLY A 711 7.77 42.03 -13.44
C GLY A 711 7.79 43.12 -14.51
N PHE A 712 7.72 42.72 -15.79
CA PHE A 712 8.03 43.61 -16.92
C PHE A 712 6.83 44.32 -17.54
N THR A 713 5.59 43.90 -17.25
CA THR A 713 4.40 44.48 -17.87
C THR A 713 3.46 45.13 -16.85
N ASN A 714 2.56 46.00 -17.31
CA ASN A 714 1.47 46.55 -16.51
C ASN A 714 0.11 45.94 -16.90
N LEU A 715 0.13 44.75 -17.50
CA LEU A 715 -1.11 44.02 -17.84
C LEU A 715 -1.90 43.72 -16.56
N ASN A 716 -3.21 43.50 -16.71
CA ASN A 716 -4.05 43.11 -15.57
C ASN A 716 -3.45 41.85 -14.91
N PRO A 717 -3.20 41.84 -13.59
CA PRO A 717 -2.54 40.72 -12.93
C PRO A 717 -3.45 39.49 -12.79
N VAL A 718 -4.78 39.65 -12.88
CA VAL A 718 -5.76 38.58 -12.61
C VAL A 718 -5.57 37.35 -13.52
N PRO A 719 -5.47 37.46 -14.87
CA PRO A 719 -5.20 36.30 -15.71
C PRO A 719 -3.89 35.58 -15.37
N SER A 720 -2.83 36.35 -15.07
CA SER A 720 -1.53 35.79 -14.68
C SER A 720 -1.62 35.01 -13.37
N LEU A 721 -2.37 35.51 -12.39
CA LEU A 721 -2.58 34.85 -11.09
C LEU A 721 -3.48 33.59 -11.20
N ILE A 722 -4.43 33.55 -12.14
CA ILE A 722 -5.20 32.33 -12.44
C ILE A 722 -4.28 31.25 -13.04
N VAL A 723 -3.44 31.63 -14.01
CA VAL A 723 -2.45 30.70 -14.61
C VAL A 723 -1.47 30.20 -13.56
N LEU A 724 -1.07 31.08 -12.63
CA LEU A 724 -0.23 30.71 -11.50
C LEU A 724 -0.91 29.69 -10.59
N GLY A 725 -2.20 29.86 -10.30
CA GLY A 725 -3.00 28.90 -9.53
C GLY A 725 -3.10 27.51 -10.18
N LEU A 726 -3.22 27.44 -11.51
CA LEU A 726 -3.18 26.18 -12.27
C LEU A 726 -1.79 25.51 -12.17
N ALA A 727 -0.71 26.29 -12.25
CA ALA A 727 0.63 25.74 -12.07
C ALA A 727 0.86 25.24 -10.62
N TYR A 728 0.26 25.94 -9.64
CA TYR A 728 0.35 25.58 -8.23
C TYR A 728 -0.46 24.31 -7.90
N SER A 729 -1.46 23.93 -8.71
CA SER A 729 -2.18 22.67 -8.53
C SER A 729 -1.43 21.48 -9.15
N ILE A 730 -0.78 21.67 -10.29
CA ILE A 730 -0.06 20.60 -11.00
C ILE A 730 1.18 20.14 -10.23
N ASN A 731 2.04 21.08 -9.78
CA ASN A 731 3.33 20.74 -9.15
C ASN A 731 3.21 19.79 -7.95
N PRO A 732 2.44 20.09 -6.89
CA PRO A 732 2.41 19.24 -5.70
C PRO A 732 1.78 17.88 -5.98
N VAL A 733 0.82 17.81 -6.92
CA VAL A 733 0.17 16.56 -7.34
C VAL A 733 1.14 15.63 -8.09
N VAL A 734 2.10 16.18 -8.82
CA VAL A 734 3.09 15.36 -9.55
C VAL A 734 4.32 15.04 -8.67
N ILE A 735 4.87 16.02 -7.96
CA ILE A 735 6.14 15.86 -7.24
C ILE A 735 6.02 14.85 -6.09
N TRP A 736 4.97 14.91 -5.28
CA TRP A 736 4.84 14.06 -4.09
C TRP A 736 4.72 12.56 -4.40
N PRO A 737 3.87 12.12 -5.36
CA PRO A 737 3.87 10.72 -5.80
C PRO A 737 5.19 10.31 -6.45
N SER A 738 5.81 11.22 -7.21
CA SER A 738 7.08 10.94 -7.90
C SER A 738 8.23 10.59 -6.94
N VAL A 739 8.25 11.19 -5.74
CA VAL A 739 9.25 10.83 -4.70
C VAL A 739 9.07 9.38 -4.29
N ALA A 740 7.85 8.93 -4.02
CA ALA A 740 7.57 7.54 -3.66
C ALA A 740 7.96 6.58 -4.78
N VAL A 741 7.55 6.87 -6.02
CA VAL A 741 7.85 6.04 -7.20
C VAL A 741 9.36 5.88 -7.41
N VAL A 742 10.13 6.97 -7.34
CA VAL A 742 11.58 6.94 -7.53
C VAL A 742 12.29 6.12 -6.43
N ILE A 743 11.87 6.29 -5.18
CA ILE A 743 12.49 5.61 -4.04
C ILE A 743 12.12 4.13 -4.01
N GLN A 744 10.84 3.79 -4.16
CA GLN A 744 10.38 2.40 -4.22
C GLN A 744 11.02 1.64 -5.39
N ARG A 745 11.24 2.31 -6.55
CA ARG A 745 11.99 1.74 -7.67
C ARG A 745 13.45 1.44 -7.32
N GLN A 746 14.12 2.35 -6.61
CA GLN A 746 15.49 2.16 -6.14
C GLN A 746 15.60 1.01 -5.13
N GLU A 747 14.67 0.95 -4.16
CA GLU A 747 14.59 -0.14 -3.18
C GLU A 747 14.40 -1.49 -3.88
N ARG A 748 13.49 -1.57 -4.86
CA ARG A 748 13.25 -2.79 -5.65
C ARG A 748 14.47 -3.21 -6.46
N SER A 749 15.12 -2.26 -7.15
CA SER A 749 16.35 -2.52 -7.93
C SER A 749 17.49 -3.04 -7.05
N SER A 750 17.65 -2.46 -5.86
CA SER A 750 18.69 -2.85 -4.92
C SER A 750 18.45 -4.26 -4.34
N ARG A 751 17.20 -4.64 -4.05
CA ARG A 751 16.84 -6.00 -3.59
C ARG A 751 17.15 -7.06 -4.64
N VAL A 752 16.82 -6.78 -5.91
CA VAL A 752 17.10 -7.69 -7.03
C VAL A 752 18.61 -7.87 -7.23
N ALA A 753 19.40 -6.79 -7.08
CA ALA A 753 20.85 -6.85 -7.20
C ALA A 753 21.54 -7.66 -6.09
N SER A 754 20.98 -7.67 -4.87
CA SER A 754 21.57 -8.37 -3.71
C SER A 754 21.30 -9.88 -3.66
N SER A 755 20.30 -10.39 -4.38
CA SER A 755 19.92 -11.82 -4.34
C SER A 755 19.44 -12.32 -5.72
N PRO A 756 20.36 -12.51 -6.69
CA PRO A 756 19.99 -12.93 -8.05
C PRO A 756 19.46 -14.37 -8.17
N ASP A 757 19.82 -15.26 -7.23
CA ASP A 757 19.51 -16.72 -7.30
C ASP A 757 18.50 -17.21 -6.24
N THR A 758 17.91 -16.31 -5.44
CA THR A 758 16.95 -16.66 -4.38
C THR A 758 15.55 -16.26 -4.81
N VAL A 759 14.59 -17.19 -4.75
CA VAL A 759 13.16 -16.88 -4.83
C VAL A 759 12.90 -15.80 -3.80
N VAL A 760 12.57 -14.59 -4.28
CA VAL A 760 12.33 -13.42 -3.43
C VAL A 760 11.06 -13.72 -2.65
N ASN A 761 11.20 -14.20 -1.41
CA ASN A 761 10.10 -14.19 -0.45
C ASN A 761 9.74 -12.72 -0.24
N GLU A 762 8.57 -12.29 -0.72
CA GLU A 762 8.04 -10.93 -0.52
C GLU A 762 7.92 -10.57 0.97
N ASP A 763 7.92 -11.57 1.85
CA ASP A 763 7.79 -11.42 3.31
C ASP A 763 9.05 -10.86 4.01
N VAL A 764 10.19 -10.76 3.32
CA VAL A 764 11.34 -10.01 3.84
C VAL A 764 11.27 -8.58 3.30
N GLU A 765 10.45 -7.76 3.96
CA GLU A 765 10.48 -6.31 3.77
C GLU A 765 11.88 -5.78 4.13
N GLY A 766 12.72 -5.59 3.11
CA GLY A 766 13.97 -4.86 3.23
C GLY A 766 13.74 -3.46 3.80
N GLU A 767 14.76 -2.90 4.43
CA GLU A 767 14.71 -1.57 5.04
C GLU A 767 14.19 -0.53 4.04
N SER A 768 13.14 0.21 4.43
CA SER A 768 12.61 1.29 3.63
C SER A 768 13.32 2.60 3.96
N ILE A 769 13.67 3.36 2.93
CA ILE A 769 14.24 4.72 3.01
C ILE A 769 13.22 5.77 2.58
N LEU A 770 11.96 5.38 2.43
CA LEU A 770 10.87 6.23 1.96
C LEU A 770 10.58 7.37 2.94
N GLY A 771 10.52 7.07 4.24
CA GLY A 771 10.35 8.09 5.28
C GLY A 771 11.49 9.10 5.25
N ALA A 772 12.73 8.63 5.18
CA ALA A 772 13.91 9.49 5.06
C ALA A 772 13.82 10.41 3.83
N ALA A 773 13.36 9.91 2.68
CA ALA A 773 13.20 10.70 1.46
C ALA A 773 12.16 11.82 1.61
N TYR A 774 10.96 11.50 2.11
CA TYR A 774 9.94 12.51 2.43
C TYR A 774 10.47 13.53 3.47
N GLY A 775 11.19 13.05 4.48
CA GLY A 775 11.80 13.87 5.53
C GLY A 775 12.87 14.84 5.02
N VAL A 776 13.74 14.41 4.09
CA VAL A 776 14.72 15.29 3.43
C VAL A 776 14.00 16.38 2.62
N CYS A 777 13.00 16.02 1.82
CA CYS A 777 12.23 16.98 1.03
C CYS A 777 11.58 18.05 1.93
N THR A 778 10.89 17.64 3.00
CA THR A 778 10.23 18.56 3.94
C THR A 778 11.24 19.44 4.70
N SER A 779 12.40 18.88 5.06
CA SER A 779 13.46 19.65 5.73
C SER A 779 14.07 20.70 4.79
N ALA A 780 14.39 20.31 3.56
CA ALA A 780 14.93 21.20 2.53
C ALA A 780 13.96 22.34 2.19
N LEU A 781 12.65 22.04 2.16
CA LEU A 781 11.59 23.04 2.02
C LEU A 781 11.65 24.08 3.15
N ASN A 782 11.67 23.65 4.42
CA ASN A 782 11.64 24.57 5.55
C ASN A 782 12.91 25.46 5.60
N VAL A 783 14.06 24.94 5.16
CA VAL A 783 15.27 25.74 4.94
C VAL A 783 15.03 26.80 3.85
N ALA A 784 14.43 26.41 2.72
CA ALA A 784 14.13 27.32 1.62
C ALA A 784 13.15 28.43 2.02
N LEU A 785 12.07 28.08 2.74
CA LEU A 785 11.09 29.04 3.26
C LEU A 785 11.69 30.05 4.25
N THR A 786 12.84 29.74 4.84
CA THR A 786 13.54 30.68 5.73
C THR A 786 14.51 31.58 4.97
N ILE A 787 15.25 31.02 4.00
CA ILE A 787 16.31 31.76 3.30
C ILE A 787 15.74 32.63 2.17
N ILE A 788 14.83 32.11 1.35
CA ILE A 788 14.35 32.76 0.13
C ILE A 788 13.65 34.10 0.42
N PRO A 789 12.77 34.24 1.44
CA PRO A 789 12.20 35.53 1.79
C PRO A 789 13.23 36.59 2.18
N LEU A 790 14.30 36.18 2.88
CA LEU A 790 15.38 37.09 3.29
C LEU A 790 16.15 37.61 2.07
N VAL A 791 16.41 36.73 1.09
CA VAL A 791 17.05 37.12 -0.17
C VAL A 791 16.15 38.05 -0.98
N ALA A 792 14.85 37.74 -1.09
CA ALA A 792 13.89 38.60 -1.78
C ALA A 792 13.78 39.98 -1.14
N ALA A 793 13.73 40.04 0.21
CA ALA A 793 13.72 41.29 0.95
C ALA A 793 15.02 42.10 0.74
N TRP A 794 16.19 41.43 0.77
CA TRP A 794 17.46 42.07 0.49
C TRP A 794 17.52 42.65 -0.93
N ILE A 795 17.09 41.90 -1.94
CA ILE A 795 17.01 42.38 -3.34
C ILE A 795 16.11 43.62 -3.44
N ARG A 796 14.96 43.62 -2.74
CA ARG A 796 14.04 44.76 -2.72
C ARG A 796 14.70 46.02 -2.15
N VAL A 797 15.43 45.88 -1.05
CA VAL A 797 16.12 47.00 -0.40
C VAL A 797 17.23 47.57 -1.29
N GLU A 798 18.09 46.72 -1.85
CA GLU A 798 19.18 47.14 -2.75
C GLU A 798 18.66 47.76 -4.05
N SER A 799 17.50 47.32 -4.53
CA SER A 799 16.84 47.88 -5.72
C SER A 799 16.11 49.21 -5.45
N GLY A 800 16.35 49.85 -4.29
CA GLY A 800 15.69 51.10 -3.91
C GLY A 800 14.19 50.96 -3.65
N GLY A 801 13.74 49.77 -3.24
CA GLY A 801 12.33 49.45 -3.01
C GLY A 801 11.57 48.90 -4.23
N GLY A 802 12.24 48.77 -5.39
CA GLY A 802 11.65 48.26 -6.62
C GLY A 802 11.40 46.75 -6.62
N TRP A 803 10.31 46.32 -7.24
CA TRP A 803 9.89 44.91 -7.31
C TRP A 803 10.43 44.13 -8.50
N LEU A 804 10.97 44.82 -9.51
CA LEU A 804 11.46 44.16 -10.73
C LEU A 804 12.56 43.13 -10.42
N GLY A 805 13.51 43.46 -9.54
CA GLY A 805 14.57 42.54 -9.13
C GLY A 805 14.03 41.30 -8.40
N VAL A 806 12.98 41.49 -7.59
CA VAL A 806 12.32 40.41 -6.84
C VAL A 806 11.56 39.47 -7.78
N GLU A 807 10.81 40.00 -8.75
CA GLU A 807 10.12 39.19 -9.76
C GLU A 807 11.09 38.44 -10.66
N CYS A 808 12.21 39.06 -11.05
CA CYS A 808 13.28 38.37 -11.79
C CYS A 808 13.91 37.24 -10.97
N PHE A 809 14.07 37.42 -9.66
CA PHE A 809 14.57 36.38 -8.77
C PHE A 809 13.61 35.19 -8.67
N TYR A 810 12.31 35.44 -8.49
CA TYR A 810 11.28 34.39 -8.51
C TYR A 810 11.19 33.68 -9.87
N GLY A 811 11.24 34.42 -10.99
CA GLY A 811 11.30 33.86 -12.33
C GLY A 811 12.56 33.00 -12.56
N GLY A 812 13.70 33.42 -12.01
CA GLY A 812 14.95 32.66 -12.05
C GLY A 812 14.87 31.34 -11.27
N LEU A 813 14.31 31.35 -10.06
CA LEU A 813 14.06 30.14 -9.28
C LEU A 813 13.12 29.17 -10.01
N ALA A 814 12.05 29.68 -10.61
CA ALA A 814 11.15 28.89 -11.45
C ALA A 814 11.85 28.31 -12.69
N GLY A 815 12.77 29.06 -13.29
CA GLY A 815 13.61 28.60 -14.40
C GLY A 815 14.55 27.45 -14.02
N ILE A 816 15.09 27.44 -12.79
CA ILE A 816 15.85 26.30 -12.25
C ILE A 816 14.93 25.06 -12.16
N GLY A 817 13.70 25.24 -11.69
CA GLY A 817 12.70 24.17 -11.65
C GLY A 817 12.36 23.63 -13.04
N LEU A 818 12.24 24.51 -14.04
CA LEU A 818 12.04 24.13 -15.45
C LEU A 818 13.22 23.31 -15.99
N ALA A 819 14.45 23.73 -15.72
CA ALA A 819 15.64 22.97 -16.12
C ALA A 819 15.67 21.58 -15.46
N GLY A 820 15.28 21.49 -14.18
CA GLY A 820 15.10 20.21 -13.48
C GLY A 820 14.04 19.32 -14.12
N ALA A 821 12.88 19.89 -14.49
CA ALA A 821 11.80 19.16 -15.14
C ALA A 821 12.23 18.60 -16.52
N ILE A 822 12.96 19.40 -17.30
CA ILE A 822 13.53 18.97 -18.59
C ILE A 822 14.59 17.87 -18.36
N GLY A 823 15.42 18.01 -17.32
CA GLY A 823 16.40 16.99 -16.92
C GLY A 823 15.74 15.65 -16.60
N LEU A 824 14.68 15.65 -15.78
CA LEU A 824 13.90 14.44 -15.48
C LEU A 824 13.25 13.84 -16.72
N TRP A 825 12.71 14.68 -17.61
CA TRP A 825 12.12 14.23 -18.88
C TRP A 825 13.17 13.56 -19.77
N TRP A 826 14.37 14.13 -19.86
CA TRP A 826 15.46 13.57 -20.67
C TRP A 826 16.04 12.28 -20.08
N MET A 827 16.03 12.14 -18.75
CA MET A 827 16.48 10.95 -18.05
C MET A 827 15.45 9.80 -18.07
N ASP A 828 14.27 9.97 -18.71
CA ASP A 828 13.10 9.10 -18.54
C ASP A 828 12.80 8.81 -17.04
N GLY A 829 13.13 9.77 -16.16
CA GLY A 829 13.28 9.53 -14.72
C GLY A 829 12.00 9.12 -13.99
N LEU A 830 10.84 9.31 -14.62
CA LEU A 830 9.51 8.93 -14.13
C LEU A 830 8.75 7.98 -15.06
N LYS A 831 9.34 7.53 -16.18
CA LYS A 831 8.72 6.49 -17.02
C LYS A 831 9.01 5.11 -16.44
N ASP A 832 7.97 4.30 -16.34
CA ASP A 832 8.09 2.91 -15.94
C ASP A 832 8.54 2.06 -17.14
N ARG A 833 9.84 1.78 -17.21
CA ARG A 833 10.45 1.06 -18.35
C ARG A 833 9.93 -0.37 -18.53
N ARG A 834 9.25 -0.96 -17.54
CA ARG A 834 8.64 -2.29 -17.68
C ARG A 834 7.56 -2.33 -18.77
N VAL A 835 6.89 -1.21 -19.05
CA VAL A 835 5.81 -1.17 -20.05
C VAL A 835 6.33 -0.94 -21.47
N ASP A 836 7.46 -0.24 -21.62
CA ASP A 836 7.99 0.11 -22.95
C ASP A 836 9.07 -0.88 -23.44
N GLU A 837 9.83 -1.54 -22.56
CA GLU A 837 10.80 -2.58 -22.98
C GLU A 837 10.13 -3.93 -23.29
N GLU A 838 8.89 -4.19 -22.84
CA GLU A 838 8.07 -5.34 -23.28
C GLU A 838 7.40 -5.11 -24.65
N VAL A 839 7.52 -3.92 -25.23
CA VAL A 839 7.07 -3.61 -26.60
C VAL A 839 8.19 -3.83 -27.64
N GLU A 840 9.45 -4.02 -27.20
CA GLU A 840 10.60 -4.22 -28.08
C GLU A 840 11.31 -5.58 -27.96
N PHE A 841 10.76 -6.57 -27.25
CA PHE A 841 11.27 -7.95 -27.25
C PHE A 841 10.24 -9.03 -27.60
#